data_AF-A0A6N7ANL0-F1
#
_entry.id   AF-A0A6N7ANL0-F1
#
_cell.length_a   1.000
_cell.length_b   1.000
_cell.length_c   1.000
_cell.angle_alpha   90.00
_cell.angle_beta   90.00
_cell.angle_gamma   90.00
#
_symmetry.space_group_name_H-M   'P 1'
#
loop_
_entity.id
_entity.type
_entity.pdbx_description
1 polymer ?
#
loop_
_entity_poly.entity_id
_entity_poly.type
_entity_poly.pdbx_seq_one_letter_code
_entity_poly.pdbx_strand_id
1 'polypeptide(L)'
;MKRGLVLFFVSALFIYGCASSGKQTFEQGQELAKINRLEEAVSLYEDAVRQEPDNQEYSDILKQARELLAKKHLDKAKSFMDTRPLTFDILRNAQNMADKSLKISPDNEDATKLSAGIKTEMDALTKKAELLYSSATKAIETNDWIAAIEKLREIKTFYPAYLDLAVKLSLAENGSVEYYVKEAEKCKTSEDWGGVIKMLALARKIQPDNAELETRAKEAQGKHTPEYYLSMADAAAKNNDWENVMNCINKVKVFPLSSETTRKTEQLKLQASAFFINRAEENFSGKRLYAAYVNLQSALNLRPEIRKDPKISELIEQMLNAIIAVAEPYEAGGQLGNAFVWYEKAMKLSSGRREILLKTQALKDIIKQKVVRKIAIMDFTSPSNSPDAGRVMTDSLLSYLTKNSSGDVKILARDVLGALLKEIELGQAGLYDIESAKKAGKLKGTDVFIFGSVLQYNVEKNVDEGYKVVSAVVGKKTHPNPLYQDWVSSHPQPDATELKTAPPQYIDEEIRETIKYKVANHKKTASVNVSFRVIDVEEGEVVITKTLKNKKEAEDTYSEGVDFANIAYKALKLPSDTELLDQVVESSVAELGYEVLSRFQNLQVLYSNSAEILKKKGELLRAIEKYVDAIHVEELKNISSPVSENARKEIEQMLIALSI
;
A
#
# COMPACT_ATOMS: atom_id res chain seq x y z
N MET A 1 -8.43 -62.61 11.47
CA MET A 1 -9.25 -63.83 11.30
C MET A 1 -10.35 -63.55 10.27
N LYS A 2 -10.51 -64.45 9.29
CA LYS A 2 -11.60 -64.61 8.29
C LYS A 2 -11.77 -63.44 7.29
N ARG A 3 -11.24 -63.48 6.06
CA ARG A 3 -11.53 -64.34 4.86
C ARG A 3 -12.98 -64.27 4.34
N GLY A 4 -13.10 -63.79 3.11
CA GLY A 4 -14.21 -63.91 2.14
C GLY A 4 -14.04 -62.76 1.14
N LEU A 5 -13.38 -62.88 -0.02
CA LEU A 5 -13.53 -63.80 -1.16
C LEU A 5 -14.97 -63.84 -1.69
N VAL A 6 -15.31 -62.88 -2.56
CA VAL A 6 -16.37 -63.05 -3.57
C VAL A 6 -15.88 -62.47 -4.90
N LEU A 7 -15.48 -63.42 -5.73
CA LEU A 7 -15.59 -63.54 -7.19
C LEU A 7 -15.37 -62.32 -8.10
N PHE A 8 -14.21 -62.33 -8.75
CA PHE A 8 -14.05 -62.02 -10.16
C PHE A 8 -15.04 -62.86 -11.01
N PHE A 9 -15.94 -62.20 -11.73
CA PHE A 9 -16.59 -62.76 -12.91
C PHE A 9 -16.23 -61.89 -14.12
N VAL A 10 -15.13 -62.27 -14.76
CA VAL A 10 -14.86 -61.91 -16.16
C VAL A 10 -15.72 -62.84 -16.99
N SER A 11 -16.82 -62.32 -17.53
CA SER A 11 -17.49 -62.91 -18.67
C SER A 11 -17.35 -61.96 -19.84
N ALA A 12 -16.44 -62.34 -20.72
CA ALA A 12 -16.38 -61.84 -22.08
C ALA A 12 -17.70 -62.17 -22.79
N LEU A 13 -18.37 -61.14 -23.31
CA LEU A 13 -19.24 -61.25 -24.48
C LEU A 13 -18.58 -60.41 -25.58
N PHE A 14 -17.86 -61.13 -26.43
CA PHE A 14 -17.36 -60.65 -27.70
C PHE A 14 -18.54 -60.44 -28.67
N ILE A 15 -18.44 -59.34 -29.43
CA ILE A 15 -19.01 -59.09 -30.76
C ILE A 15 -20.53 -58.89 -30.83
N TYR A 16 -20.93 -57.63 -30.94
CA TYR A 16 -21.59 -57.16 -32.16
C TYR A 16 -21.10 -55.75 -32.48
N GLY A 17 -20.19 -55.65 -33.45
CA GLY A 17 -20.23 -54.55 -34.40
C GLY A 17 -21.48 -54.75 -35.26
N CYS A 18 -22.65 -54.46 -34.69
CA CYS A 18 -23.81 -54.09 -35.47
C CYS A 18 -23.77 -52.58 -35.49
N ALA A 19 -23.75 -51.98 -36.68
CA ALA A 19 -24.31 -50.66 -36.84
C ALA A 19 -25.72 -50.71 -36.24
N SER A 20 -25.89 -50.25 -35.00
CA SER A 20 -27.21 -49.86 -34.52
C SER A 20 -27.72 -48.87 -35.55
N SER A 21 -28.91 -49.08 -36.08
CA SER A 21 -29.47 -48.09 -37.00
C SER A 21 -29.55 -46.73 -36.29
N GLY A 22 -29.41 -45.63 -37.03
CA GLY A 22 -29.56 -44.28 -36.47
C GLY A 22 -30.88 -44.16 -35.70
N LYS A 23 -31.91 -44.88 -36.15
CA LYS A 23 -33.18 -45.09 -35.43
C LYS A 23 -33.06 -45.64 -34.00
N GLN A 24 -32.29 -46.70 -33.77
CA GLN A 24 -32.15 -47.27 -32.43
C GLN A 24 -31.41 -46.32 -31.49
N THR A 25 -30.36 -45.65 -31.98
CA THR A 25 -29.61 -44.63 -31.21
C THR A 25 -30.49 -43.42 -30.89
N PHE A 26 -31.34 -43.00 -31.85
CA PHE A 26 -32.29 -41.91 -31.67
C PHE A 26 -33.38 -42.23 -30.63
N GLU A 27 -33.99 -43.43 -30.67
CA GLU A 27 -34.97 -43.88 -29.68
C GLU A 27 -34.39 -43.93 -28.27
N GLN A 28 -33.13 -44.37 -28.13
CA GLN A 28 -32.42 -44.32 -26.84
C GLN A 28 -32.20 -42.88 -26.35
N GLY A 29 -31.87 -41.95 -27.26
CA GLY A 29 -31.80 -40.52 -26.96
C GLY A 29 -33.13 -39.95 -26.45
N GLN A 30 -34.26 -40.37 -27.04
CA GLN A 30 -35.60 -39.97 -26.60
C GLN A 30 -35.93 -40.45 -25.19
N GLU A 31 -35.58 -41.70 -24.86
CA GLU A 31 -35.78 -42.23 -23.51
C GLU A 31 -34.93 -41.47 -22.47
N LEU A 32 -33.68 -41.14 -22.79
CA LEU A 32 -32.82 -40.33 -21.92
C LEU A 32 -33.33 -38.89 -21.75
N ALA A 33 -33.87 -38.28 -22.81
CA ALA A 33 -34.46 -36.96 -22.75
C ALA A 33 -35.72 -36.93 -21.85
N LYS A 34 -36.58 -37.96 -21.92
CA LYS A 34 -37.77 -38.10 -21.05
C LYS A 34 -37.42 -38.13 -19.56
N ILE A 35 -36.26 -38.69 -19.20
CA ILE A 35 -35.77 -38.72 -17.81
C ILE A 35 -34.82 -37.56 -17.48
N ASN A 36 -34.84 -36.47 -18.27
CA ASN A 36 -34.06 -35.23 -18.06
C ASN A 36 -32.53 -35.39 -18.09
N ARG A 37 -32.01 -36.47 -18.70
CA ARG A 37 -30.57 -36.68 -18.97
C ARG A 37 -30.18 -36.07 -20.32
N LEU A 38 -30.42 -34.76 -20.44
CA LEU A 38 -30.27 -34.00 -21.68
C LEU A 38 -28.85 -34.04 -22.25
N GLU A 39 -27.82 -34.01 -21.39
CA GLU A 39 -26.42 -34.10 -21.81
C GLU A 39 -26.10 -35.40 -22.58
N GLU A 40 -26.64 -36.52 -22.11
CA GLU A 40 -26.43 -37.84 -22.73
C GLU A 40 -27.36 -38.04 -23.94
N ALA A 41 -28.59 -37.52 -23.87
CA ALA A 41 -29.51 -37.51 -24.99
C ALA A 41 -28.94 -36.74 -26.19
N VAL A 42 -28.33 -35.57 -25.98
CA VAL A 42 -27.66 -34.79 -27.04
C VAL A 42 -26.53 -35.58 -27.69
N SER A 43 -25.71 -36.30 -26.90
CA SER A 43 -24.65 -37.15 -27.45
C SER A 43 -25.21 -38.27 -28.35
N LEU A 44 -26.30 -38.92 -27.93
CA LEU A 44 -26.94 -39.97 -28.74
C LEU A 44 -27.60 -39.40 -30.01
N TYR A 45 -28.21 -38.22 -29.94
CA TYR A 45 -28.75 -37.55 -31.11
C TYR A 45 -27.66 -37.11 -32.09
N GLU A 46 -26.50 -36.65 -31.60
CA GLU A 46 -25.33 -36.35 -32.45
C GLU A 46 -24.85 -37.60 -33.20
N ASP A 47 -24.79 -38.74 -32.51
CA ASP A 47 -24.41 -40.01 -33.13
C ASP A 47 -25.48 -40.52 -34.11
N ALA A 48 -26.77 -40.34 -33.82
CA ALA A 48 -27.86 -40.68 -34.74
C ALA A 48 -27.82 -39.84 -36.02
N VAL A 49 -27.60 -38.52 -35.92
CA VAL A 49 -27.43 -37.63 -37.09
C VAL A 49 -26.17 -37.96 -37.89
N ARG A 50 -25.08 -38.40 -37.24
CA ARG A 50 -23.88 -38.86 -37.96
C ARG A 50 -24.12 -40.14 -38.77
N GLN A 51 -24.98 -41.04 -38.28
CA GLN A 51 -25.30 -42.30 -38.94
C GLN A 51 -26.33 -42.12 -40.07
N GLU A 52 -27.27 -41.18 -39.91
CA GLU A 52 -28.31 -40.86 -40.91
C GLU A 52 -28.39 -39.33 -41.15
N PRO A 53 -27.46 -38.73 -41.92
CA PRO A 53 -27.34 -37.28 -42.09
C PRO A 53 -28.53 -36.61 -42.80
N ASP A 54 -29.21 -37.34 -43.68
CA ASP A 54 -30.34 -36.82 -44.47
C ASP A 54 -31.68 -36.88 -43.69
N ASN A 55 -31.66 -37.39 -42.45
CA ASN A 55 -32.86 -37.48 -41.62
C ASN A 55 -33.14 -36.13 -40.92
N GLN A 56 -34.10 -35.39 -41.47
CA GLN A 56 -34.50 -34.08 -40.97
C GLN A 56 -35.06 -34.14 -39.53
N GLU A 57 -35.78 -35.21 -39.18
CA GLU A 57 -36.35 -35.39 -37.83
C GLU A 57 -35.23 -35.46 -36.78
N TYR A 58 -34.15 -36.17 -37.07
CA TYR A 58 -33.02 -36.33 -36.13
C TYR A 58 -32.29 -35.01 -35.95
N SER A 59 -32.10 -34.27 -37.05
CA SER A 59 -31.47 -32.95 -37.03
C SER A 59 -32.30 -31.92 -36.25
N ASP A 60 -33.62 -31.91 -36.44
CA ASP A 60 -34.52 -30.99 -35.75
C ASP A 60 -34.60 -31.28 -34.25
N ILE A 61 -34.68 -32.55 -33.86
CA ILE A 61 -34.69 -32.96 -32.44
C ILE A 61 -33.34 -32.72 -31.77
N LEU A 62 -32.23 -32.96 -32.47
CA LEU A 62 -30.90 -32.60 -31.97
C LEU A 62 -30.79 -31.09 -31.70
N LYS A 63 -31.31 -30.26 -32.62
CA LYS A 63 -31.33 -28.80 -32.46
C LYS A 63 -32.14 -28.38 -31.24
N GLN A 64 -33.36 -28.90 -31.09
CA GLN A 64 -34.22 -28.62 -29.92
C GLN A 64 -33.58 -29.09 -28.60
N ALA A 65 -32.98 -30.28 -28.59
CA ALA A 65 -32.30 -30.81 -27.42
C ALA A 65 -31.08 -29.97 -27.02
N ARG A 66 -30.30 -29.48 -27.99
CA ARG A 66 -29.19 -28.54 -27.77
C ARG A 66 -29.68 -27.20 -27.22
N GLU A 67 -30.75 -26.63 -27.76
CA GLU A 67 -31.33 -25.37 -27.24
C GLU A 67 -31.81 -25.52 -25.79
N LEU A 68 -32.51 -26.61 -25.46
CA LEU A 68 -32.94 -26.91 -24.10
C LEU A 68 -31.76 -27.12 -23.13
N LEU A 69 -30.73 -27.84 -23.57
CA LEU A 69 -29.53 -28.06 -22.77
C LEU A 69 -28.73 -26.77 -22.54
N ALA A 70 -28.58 -25.94 -23.57
CA ALA A 70 -27.95 -24.62 -23.47
C ALA A 70 -28.69 -23.72 -22.48
N LYS A 71 -30.04 -23.73 -22.52
CA LYS A 71 -30.89 -23.01 -21.56
C LYS A 71 -30.73 -23.54 -20.13
N LYS A 72 -30.72 -24.87 -19.94
CA LYS A 72 -30.48 -25.50 -18.62
C LYS A 72 -29.15 -25.07 -18.01
N HIS A 73 -28.08 -25.01 -18.81
CA HIS A 73 -26.77 -24.51 -18.35
C HIS A 73 -26.81 -23.02 -18.03
N LEU A 74 -27.49 -22.21 -18.84
CA LEU A 74 -27.66 -20.77 -18.62
C LEU A 74 -28.43 -20.48 -17.32
N ASP A 75 -29.54 -21.16 -17.09
CA ASP A 75 -30.34 -21.00 -15.88
C ASP A 75 -29.56 -21.42 -14.62
N LYS A 76 -28.74 -22.46 -14.74
CA LYS A 76 -27.83 -22.87 -13.66
C LYS A 76 -26.75 -21.82 -13.39
N ALA A 77 -26.17 -21.22 -14.43
CA ALA A 77 -25.24 -20.10 -14.27
C ALA A 77 -25.89 -18.91 -13.55
N LYS A 78 -27.13 -18.55 -13.91
CA LYS A 78 -27.92 -17.51 -13.22
C LYS A 78 -28.15 -17.86 -11.75
N SER A 79 -28.50 -19.11 -11.44
CA SER A 79 -28.71 -19.53 -10.04
C SER A 79 -27.46 -19.38 -9.15
N PHE A 80 -26.26 -19.58 -9.71
CA PHE A 80 -25.01 -19.30 -8.98
C PHE A 80 -24.83 -17.79 -8.75
N MET A 81 -25.16 -16.96 -9.74
CA MET A 81 -25.11 -15.50 -9.64
C MET A 81 -26.11 -14.91 -8.64
N ASP A 82 -27.17 -15.65 -8.30
CA ASP A 82 -28.15 -15.27 -7.27
C ASP A 82 -27.72 -15.66 -5.84
N THR A 83 -26.66 -16.46 -5.69
CA THR A 83 -26.21 -16.94 -4.38
C THR A 83 -25.48 -15.82 -3.60
N ARG A 84 -25.76 -15.69 -2.29
CA ARG A 84 -25.11 -14.70 -1.40
C ARG A 84 -24.62 -15.37 -0.10
N PRO A 85 -23.42 -15.01 0.41
CA PRO A 85 -22.44 -14.09 -0.19
C PRO A 85 -21.80 -14.69 -1.46
N LEU A 86 -21.43 -13.82 -2.39
CA LEU A 86 -20.78 -14.22 -3.63
C LEU A 86 -19.29 -14.52 -3.35
N THR A 87 -18.81 -15.68 -3.81
CA THR A 87 -17.41 -16.09 -3.66
C THR A 87 -16.79 -16.42 -5.02
N PHE A 88 -15.47 -16.44 -5.08
CA PHE A 88 -14.74 -16.74 -6.31
C PHE A 88 -15.06 -18.14 -6.84
N ASP A 89 -15.26 -19.13 -5.96
CA ASP A 89 -15.64 -20.49 -6.36
C ASP A 89 -17.06 -20.55 -6.93
N ILE A 90 -18.00 -19.79 -6.37
CA ILE A 90 -19.37 -19.66 -6.91
C ILE A 90 -19.31 -19.05 -8.31
N LEU A 91 -18.56 -17.97 -8.49
CA LEU A 91 -18.39 -17.31 -9.79
C LEU A 91 -17.70 -18.22 -10.81
N ARG A 92 -16.66 -18.95 -10.41
CA ARG A 92 -16.00 -19.94 -11.27
C ARG A 92 -16.97 -21.03 -11.72
N ASN A 93 -17.84 -21.51 -10.83
CA ASN A 93 -18.88 -22.48 -11.17
C ASN A 93 -19.94 -21.88 -12.10
N ALA A 94 -20.33 -20.61 -11.89
CA ALA A 94 -21.21 -19.87 -12.80
C ALA A 94 -20.59 -19.76 -14.20
N GLN A 95 -19.31 -19.37 -14.28
CA GLN A 95 -18.56 -19.24 -15.52
C GLN A 95 -18.51 -20.57 -16.28
N ASN A 96 -18.18 -21.67 -15.59
CA ASN A 96 -18.17 -23.00 -16.19
C ASN A 96 -19.52 -23.39 -16.81
N MET A 97 -20.65 -22.99 -16.20
CA MET A 97 -21.97 -23.27 -16.74
C MET A 97 -22.31 -22.33 -17.92
N ALA A 98 -21.94 -21.06 -17.85
CA ALA A 98 -22.09 -20.12 -18.96
C ALA A 98 -21.27 -20.58 -20.19
N ASP A 99 -20.04 -21.02 -19.98
CA ASP A 99 -19.15 -21.54 -21.04
C ASP A 99 -19.72 -22.82 -21.67
N LYS A 100 -20.34 -23.71 -20.88
CA LYS A 100 -21.06 -24.87 -21.42
C LYS A 100 -22.24 -24.47 -22.30
N SER A 101 -22.99 -23.43 -21.91
CA SER A 101 -24.09 -22.89 -22.72
C SER A 101 -23.57 -22.29 -24.04
N LEU A 102 -22.52 -21.46 -23.98
CA LEU A 102 -21.89 -20.85 -25.15
C LEU A 102 -21.24 -21.86 -26.09
N LYS A 103 -20.71 -22.98 -25.57
CA LYS A 103 -20.17 -24.05 -26.41
C LYS A 103 -21.25 -24.72 -27.27
N ILE A 104 -22.48 -24.80 -26.78
CA ILE A 104 -23.62 -25.40 -27.49
C ILE A 104 -24.29 -24.38 -28.42
N SER A 105 -24.38 -23.12 -27.99
CA SER A 105 -25.00 -22.02 -28.75
C SER A 105 -24.13 -20.76 -28.66
N PRO A 106 -23.11 -20.62 -29.54
CA PRO A 106 -22.17 -19.50 -29.51
C PRO A 106 -22.84 -18.13 -29.71
N ASP A 107 -23.93 -18.08 -30.48
CA ASP A 107 -24.64 -16.84 -30.82
C ASP A 107 -25.68 -16.42 -29.78
N ASN A 108 -25.75 -17.11 -28.63
CA ASN A 108 -26.70 -16.77 -27.57
C ASN A 108 -26.27 -15.48 -26.85
N GLU A 109 -27.01 -14.40 -27.12
CA GLU A 109 -26.74 -13.07 -26.57
C GLU A 109 -26.84 -13.04 -25.03
N ASP A 110 -27.83 -13.72 -24.44
CA ASP A 110 -28.01 -13.77 -22.98
C ASP A 110 -26.85 -14.50 -22.28
N ALA A 111 -26.40 -15.61 -22.86
CA ALA A 111 -25.25 -16.36 -22.35
C ALA A 111 -23.95 -15.55 -22.48
N THR A 112 -23.79 -14.79 -23.57
CA THR A 112 -22.65 -13.92 -23.79
C THR A 112 -22.60 -12.77 -22.78
N LYS A 113 -23.74 -12.10 -22.56
CA LYS A 113 -23.88 -11.03 -21.56
C LYS A 113 -23.62 -11.55 -20.14
N LEU A 114 -24.18 -12.72 -19.79
CA LEU A 114 -23.97 -13.31 -18.46
C LEU A 114 -22.50 -13.68 -18.24
N SER A 115 -21.84 -14.30 -19.22
CA SER A 115 -20.42 -14.65 -19.16
C SER A 115 -19.52 -13.42 -18.97
N ALA A 116 -19.78 -12.33 -19.69
CA ALA A 116 -19.07 -11.06 -19.49
C ALA A 116 -19.31 -10.47 -18.09
N GLY A 117 -20.55 -10.55 -17.58
CA GLY A 117 -20.89 -10.12 -16.22
C GLY A 117 -20.17 -10.93 -15.14
N ILE A 118 -20.16 -12.26 -15.26
CA ILE A 118 -19.43 -13.16 -14.34
C ILE A 118 -17.95 -12.81 -14.31
N LYS A 119 -17.31 -12.63 -15.48
CA LYS A 119 -15.89 -12.23 -15.56
C LYS A 119 -15.63 -10.89 -14.88
N THR A 120 -16.51 -9.91 -15.06
CA THR A 120 -16.39 -8.60 -14.41
C THR A 120 -16.43 -8.72 -12.88
N GLU A 121 -17.33 -9.55 -12.34
CA GLU A 121 -17.41 -9.83 -10.91
C GLU A 121 -16.18 -10.60 -10.40
N MET A 122 -15.67 -11.57 -11.18
CA MET A 122 -14.44 -12.29 -10.84
C MET A 122 -13.23 -11.34 -10.76
N ASP A 123 -13.09 -10.44 -11.75
CA ASP A 123 -12.03 -9.43 -11.76
C ASP A 123 -12.14 -8.47 -10.58
N ALA A 124 -13.36 -8.09 -10.20
CA ALA A 124 -13.61 -7.25 -9.02
C ALA A 124 -13.18 -7.94 -7.72
N LEU A 125 -13.52 -9.23 -7.53
CA LEU A 125 -13.07 -10.00 -6.36
C LEU A 125 -11.55 -10.23 -6.37
N THR A 126 -10.95 -10.50 -7.52
CA THR A 126 -9.48 -10.65 -7.63
C THR A 126 -8.77 -9.35 -7.27
N LYS A 127 -9.24 -8.20 -7.79
CA LYS A 127 -8.68 -6.89 -7.44
C LYS A 127 -8.85 -6.56 -5.96
N LYS A 128 -9.99 -6.90 -5.36
CA LYS A 128 -10.21 -6.76 -3.92
C LYS A 128 -9.21 -7.62 -3.13
N ALA A 129 -9.01 -8.89 -3.52
CA ALA A 129 -8.05 -9.78 -2.89
C ALA A 129 -6.61 -9.25 -3.01
N GLU A 130 -6.21 -8.73 -4.17
CA GLU A 130 -4.89 -8.13 -4.40
C GLU A 130 -4.61 -6.95 -3.47
N LEU A 131 -5.56 -6.02 -3.36
CA LEU A 131 -5.43 -4.85 -2.48
C LEU A 131 -5.31 -5.26 -1.01
N LEU A 132 -6.17 -6.18 -0.56
CA LEU A 132 -6.13 -6.70 0.81
C LEU A 132 -4.82 -7.44 1.09
N TYR A 133 -4.34 -8.25 0.14
CA TYR A 133 -3.12 -9.03 0.28
C TYR A 133 -1.87 -8.15 0.32
N SER A 134 -1.79 -7.14 -0.56
CA SER A 134 -0.71 -6.14 -0.54
C SER A 134 -0.72 -5.36 0.78
N SER A 135 -1.89 -4.91 1.23
CA SER A 135 -2.03 -4.20 2.50
C SER A 135 -1.69 -5.08 3.72
N ALA A 136 -2.06 -6.36 3.70
CA ALA A 136 -1.67 -7.31 4.74
C ALA A 136 -0.15 -7.52 4.79
N THR A 137 0.51 -7.57 3.62
CA THR A 137 1.97 -7.71 3.54
C THR A 137 2.68 -6.51 4.17
N LYS A 138 2.25 -5.29 3.84
CA LYS A 138 2.77 -4.07 4.47
C LYS A 138 2.55 -4.07 5.99
N ALA A 139 1.37 -4.51 6.44
CA ALA A 139 1.06 -4.58 7.87
C ALA A 139 1.96 -5.58 8.60
N ILE A 140 2.32 -6.71 7.98
CA ILE A 140 3.31 -7.66 8.52
C ILE A 140 4.69 -6.99 8.64
N GLU A 141 5.14 -6.28 7.60
CA GLU A 141 6.44 -5.58 7.60
C GLU A 141 6.54 -4.51 8.70
N THR A 142 5.41 -3.88 9.05
CA THR A 142 5.34 -2.87 10.11
C THR A 142 4.96 -3.45 11.49
N ASN A 143 4.92 -4.77 11.65
CA ASN A 143 4.48 -5.48 12.87
C ASN A 143 3.04 -5.18 13.33
N ASP A 144 2.17 -4.71 12.43
CA ASP A 144 0.73 -4.56 12.67
C ASP A 144 0.00 -5.87 12.37
N TRP A 145 0.26 -6.86 13.22
CA TRP A 145 -0.18 -8.23 13.03
C TRP A 145 -1.71 -8.41 13.02
N ILE A 146 -2.43 -7.63 13.84
CA ILE A 146 -3.89 -7.73 13.90
C ILE A 146 -4.49 -7.27 12.57
N ALA A 147 -4.07 -6.10 12.08
CA ALA A 147 -4.56 -5.58 10.82
C ALA A 147 -4.18 -6.45 9.62
N ALA A 148 -3.03 -7.15 9.67
CA ALA A 148 -2.64 -8.13 8.67
C ALA A 148 -3.57 -9.34 8.66
N ILE A 149 -3.79 -9.96 9.83
CA ILE A 149 -4.60 -11.17 9.98
C ILE A 149 -6.06 -10.90 9.63
N GLU A 150 -6.62 -9.76 10.02
CA GLU A 150 -7.99 -9.37 9.65
C GLU A 150 -8.18 -9.33 8.13
N LYS A 151 -7.24 -8.71 7.39
CA LYS A 151 -7.28 -8.65 5.93
C LYS A 151 -7.13 -10.02 5.28
N LEU A 152 -6.21 -10.85 5.77
CA LEU A 152 -6.04 -12.21 5.26
C LEU A 152 -7.27 -13.09 5.54
N ARG A 153 -7.87 -12.98 6.72
CA ARG A 153 -9.14 -13.65 7.07
C ARG A 153 -10.28 -13.16 6.18
N GLU A 154 -10.33 -11.87 5.86
CA GLU A 154 -11.32 -11.33 4.93
C GLU A 154 -11.19 -11.97 3.54
N ILE A 155 -9.98 -12.06 2.97
CA ILE A 155 -9.76 -12.75 1.69
C ILE A 155 -10.25 -14.20 1.77
N LYS A 156 -9.96 -14.90 2.87
CA LYS A 156 -10.37 -16.30 3.07
C LYS A 156 -11.89 -16.48 3.01
N THR A 157 -12.70 -15.46 3.33
CA THR A 157 -14.16 -15.58 3.27
C THR A 157 -14.72 -15.65 1.85
N PHE A 158 -14.03 -15.08 0.86
CA PHE A 158 -14.54 -14.99 -0.51
C PHE A 158 -13.62 -15.58 -1.58
N TYR A 159 -12.31 -15.73 -1.30
CA TYR A 159 -11.34 -16.32 -2.22
C TYR A 159 -10.26 -17.15 -1.47
N PRO A 160 -10.63 -18.31 -0.90
CA PRO A 160 -9.70 -19.13 -0.08
C PRO A 160 -8.44 -19.61 -0.81
N ALA A 161 -8.53 -19.81 -2.13
CA ALA A 161 -7.46 -20.31 -2.99
C ALA A 161 -6.58 -19.22 -3.62
N TYR A 162 -6.67 -17.98 -3.16
CA TYR A 162 -5.87 -16.87 -3.68
C TYR A 162 -4.40 -17.03 -3.29
N LEU A 163 -3.51 -17.18 -4.28
CA LEU A 163 -2.05 -17.30 -4.09
C LEU A 163 -1.68 -18.33 -2.98
N ASP A 164 -0.83 -17.92 -2.04
CA ASP A 164 -0.36 -18.67 -0.87
C ASP A 164 -1.12 -18.30 0.42
N LEU A 165 -2.35 -17.76 0.31
CA LEU A 165 -3.13 -17.22 1.43
C LEU A 165 -3.17 -18.13 2.66
N ALA A 166 -3.42 -19.42 2.47
CA ALA A 166 -3.51 -20.38 3.58
C ALA A 166 -2.20 -20.49 4.36
N VAL A 167 -1.06 -20.53 3.64
CA VAL A 167 0.27 -20.57 4.24
C VAL A 167 0.58 -19.26 4.94
N LYS A 168 0.34 -18.14 4.26
CA LYS A 168 0.64 -16.80 4.78
C LYS A 168 -0.20 -16.44 6.00
N LEU A 169 -1.48 -16.78 6.00
CA LEU A 169 -2.36 -16.59 7.16
C LEU A 169 -1.88 -17.41 8.35
N SER A 170 -1.53 -18.70 8.15
CA SER A 170 -1.02 -19.54 9.24
C SER A 170 0.31 -19.03 9.80
N LEU A 171 1.23 -18.58 8.93
CA LEU A 171 2.49 -17.97 9.36
C LEU A 171 2.27 -16.67 10.14
N ALA A 172 1.37 -15.80 9.66
CA ALA A 172 1.04 -14.56 10.35
C ALA A 172 0.38 -14.81 11.72
N GLU A 173 -0.54 -15.77 11.81
CA GLU A 173 -1.19 -16.14 13.07
C GLU A 173 -0.20 -16.71 14.09
N ASN A 174 0.69 -17.62 13.68
CA ASN A 174 1.68 -18.20 14.59
C ASN A 174 2.78 -17.19 14.97
N GLY A 175 3.33 -16.47 14.00
CA GLY A 175 4.38 -15.49 14.22
C GLY A 175 3.92 -14.31 15.09
N SER A 176 2.67 -13.89 14.95
CA SER A 176 2.11 -12.82 15.78
C SER A 176 1.88 -13.25 17.24
N VAL A 177 1.42 -14.49 17.48
CA VAL A 177 1.31 -15.02 18.85
C VAL A 177 2.69 -15.12 19.49
N GLU A 178 3.69 -15.64 18.78
CA GLU A 178 5.07 -15.68 19.27
C GLU A 178 5.60 -14.28 19.61
N TYR A 179 5.36 -13.31 18.72
CA TYR A 179 5.72 -11.91 18.94
C TYR A 179 5.08 -11.34 20.21
N TYR A 180 3.76 -11.44 20.36
CA TYR A 180 3.06 -10.89 21.53
C TYR A 180 3.43 -11.61 22.83
N VAL A 181 3.66 -12.93 22.80
CA VAL A 181 4.15 -13.67 23.97
C VAL A 181 5.56 -13.20 24.34
N LYS A 182 6.44 -12.98 23.37
CA LYS A 182 7.79 -12.45 23.62
C LYS A 182 7.75 -11.04 24.22
N GLU A 183 6.88 -10.17 23.72
CA GLU A 183 6.66 -8.84 24.31
C GLU A 183 6.07 -8.93 25.71
N ALA A 184 5.15 -9.87 25.96
CA ALA A 184 4.63 -10.13 27.30
C ALA A 184 5.75 -10.58 28.26
N GLU A 185 6.68 -11.44 27.85
CA GLU A 185 7.83 -11.85 28.68
C GLU A 185 8.79 -10.67 28.97
N LYS A 186 8.95 -9.73 28.04
CA LYS A 186 9.69 -8.48 28.31
C LYS A 186 8.99 -7.65 29.38
N CYS A 187 7.68 -7.44 29.26
CA CYS A 187 6.88 -6.74 30.27
C CYS A 187 6.98 -7.44 31.64
N LYS A 188 6.92 -8.78 31.65
CA LYS A 188 7.06 -9.60 32.85
C LYS A 188 8.42 -9.39 33.53
N THR A 189 9.51 -9.32 32.77
CA THR A 189 10.85 -9.05 33.29
C THR A 189 10.94 -7.68 33.97
N SER A 190 10.16 -6.70 33.51
CA SER A 190 10.02 -5.36 34.12
C SER A 190 8.90 -5.25 35.18
N GLU A 191 8.29 -6.38 35.57
CA GLU A 191 7.17 -6.45 36.51
C GLU A 191 5.95 -5.59 36.08
N ASP A 192 5.83 -5.31 34.78
CA ASP A 192 4.71 -4.56 34.19
C ASP A 192 3.57 -5.52 33.83
N TRP A 193 2.88 -6.01 34.86
CA TRP A 193 1.75 -6.92 34.69
C TRP A 193 0.59 -6.32 33.87
N GLY A 194 0.43 -4.99 33.84
CA GLY A 194 -0.52 -4.33 32.96
C GLY A 194 -0.16 -4.51 31.48
N GLY A 195 1.12 -4.30 31.15
CA GLY A 195 1.69 -4.61 29.83
C GLY A 195 1.57 -6.09 29.45
N VAL A 196 1.86 -7.00 30.39
CA VAL A 196 1.69 -8.46 30.19
C VAL A 196 0.24 -8.78 29.78
N ILE A 197 -0.75 -8.28 30.55
CA ILE A 197 -2.17 -8.49 30.26
C ILE A 197 -2.53 -7.96 28.87
N LYS A 198 -2.06 -6.76 28.52
CA LYS A 198 -2.33 -6.15 27.22
C LYS A 198 -1.80 -7.01 26.07
N MET A 199 -0.54 -7.46 26.14
CA MET A 199 0.07 -8.27 25.07
C MET A 199 -0.58 -9.65 24.96
N LEU A 200 -0.86 -10.30 26.09
CA LEU A 200 -1.58 -11.58 26.09
C LEU A 200 -3.01 -11.44 25.55
N ALA A 201 -3.69 -10.33 25.81
CA ALA A 201 -5.01 -10.06 25.24
C ALA A 201 -4.95 -9.95 23.70
N LEU A 202 -3.89 -9.34 23.14
CA LEU A 202 -3.68 -9.29 21.69
C LEU A 202 -3.44 -10.69 21.11
N ALA A 203 -2.58 -11.50 21.75
CA ALA A 203 -2.37 -12.90 21.35
C ALA A 203 -3.68 -13.71 21.37
N ARG A 204 -4.52 -13.51 22.39
CA ARG A 204 -5.83 -14.18 22.52
C ARG A 204 -6.87 -13.74 21.49
N LYS A 205 -6.79 -12.52 20.95
CA LYS A 205 -7.65 -12.13 19.81
C LYS A 205 -7.35 -12.97 18.57
N ILE A 206 -6.13 -13.46 18.44
CA ILE A 206 -5.69 -14.29 17.31
C ILE A 206 -6.04 -15.75 17.57
N GLN A 207 -5.73 -16.27 18.77
CA GLN A 207 -6.04 -17.63 19.22
C GLN A 207 -6.87 -17.61 20.52
N PRO A 208 -8.21 -17.45 20.43
CA PRO A 208 -9.08 -17.36 21.61
C PRO A 208 -9.10 -18.62 22.48
N ASP A 209 -8.93 -19.79 21.86
CA ASP A 209 -9.06 -21.11 22.51
C ASP A 209 -7.74 -21.65 23.08
N ASN A 210 -6.66 -20.84 23.09
CA ASN A 210 -5.37 -21.26 23.60
C ASN A 210 -5.33 -21.23 25.14
N ALA A 211 -5.39 -22.40 25.77
CA ALA A 211 -5.42 -22.58 27.22
C ALA A 211 -4.16 -22.05 27.95
N GLU A 212 -3.01 -22.01 27.28
CA GLU A 212 -1.77 -21.48 27.85
C GLU A 212 -1.86 -19.95 27.98
N LEU A 213 -2.35 -19.27 26.95
CA LEU A 213 -2.55 -17.82 26.98
C LEU A 213 -3.56 -17.42 28.07
N GLU A 214 -4.60 -18.21 28.27
CA GLU A 214 -5.58 -18.00 29.36
C GLU A 214 -4.94 -18.15 30.73
N THR A 215 -4.14 -19.20 30.94
CA THR A 215 -3.43 -19.43 32.22
C THR A 215 -2.48 -18.29 32.54
N ARG A 216 -1.65 -17.89 31.56
CA ARG A 216 -0.71 -16.75 31.72
C ARG A 216 -1.45 -15.44 31.99
N ALA A 217 -2.59 -15.21 31.34
CA ALA A 217 -3.39 -14.01 31.56
C ALA A 217 -3.99 -13.96 32.97
N LYS A 218 -4.48 -15.08 33.50
CA LYS A 218 -4.97 -15.17 34.90
C LYS A 218 -3.87 -14.94 35.92
N GLU A 219 -2.67 -15.50 35.70
CA GLU A 219 -1.51 -15.24 36.56
C GLU A 219 -1.18 -13.74 36.59
N ALA A 220 -1.13 -13.11 35.42
CA ALA A 220 -0.84 -11.69 35.31
C ALA A 220 -1.93 -10.82 35.97
N GLN A 221 -3.21 -11.19 35.84
CA GLN A 221 -4.32 -10.52 36.52
C GLN A 221 -4.22 -10.63 38.04
N GLY A 222 -3.82 -11.79 38.57
CA GLY A 222 -3.62 -11.97 40.03
C GLY A 222 -2.50 -11.09 40.60
N LYS A 223 -1.49 -10.76 39.78
CA LYS A 223 -0.37 -9.88 40.16
C LYS A 223 -0.61 -8.41 39.81
N HIS A 224 -1.53 -8.09 38.91
CA HIS A 224 -1.89 -6.72 38.57
C HIS A 224 -2.91 -6.15 39.57
N THR A 225 -2.48 -6.05 40.84
CA THR A 225 -3.30 -5.58 41.95
C THR A 225 -2.55 -4.52 42.78
N PRO A 226 -3.25 -3.57 43.44
CA PRO A 226 -2.59 -2.59 44.27
C PRO A 226 -1.84 -3.23 45.44
N GLU A 227 -2.36 -4.31 46.03
CA GLU A 227 -1.73 -5.05 47.13
C GLU A 227 -0.39 -5.66 46.71
N TYR A 228 -0.33 -6.27 45.53
CA TYR A 228 0.90 -6.85 45.00
C TYR A 228 1.97 -5.78 44.80
N TYR A 229 1.65 -4.69 44.10
CA TYR A 229 2.61 -3.61 43.87
C TYR A 229 3.06 -2.92 45.16
N LEU A 230 2.17 -2.73 46.14
CA LEU A 230 2.55 -2.17 47.43
C LEU A 230 3.43 -3.13 48.26
N SER A 231 3.23 -4.44 48.13
CA SER A 231 4.13 -5.42 48.78
C SER A 231 5.54 -5.39 48.18
N MET A 232 5.65 -5.22 46.86
CA MET A 232 6.93 -5.02 46.19
C MET A 232 7.59 -3.71 46.60
N ALA A 233 6.80 -2.63 46.70
CA ALA A 233 7.28 -1.34 47.17
C ALA A 233 7.84 -1.44 48.61
N ASP A 234 7.18 -2.14 49.52
CA ASP A 234 7.71 -2.36 50.88
C ASP A 234 9.04 -3.13 50.86
N ALA A 235 9.15 -4.18 50.05
CA ALA A 235 10.37 -4.95 49.91
C ALA A 235 11.52 -4.10 49.35
N ALA A 236 11.23 -3.28 48.34
CA ALA A 236 12.18 -2.34 47.75
C ALA A 236 12.62 -1.27 48.78
N ALA A 237 11.67 -0.71 49.54
CA ALA A 237 11.95 0.27 50.59
C ALA A 237 12.89 -0.30 51.67
N LYS A 238 12.69 -1.56 52.09
CA LYS A 238 13.59 -2.25 53.03
C LYS A 238 15.02 -2.42 52.50
N ASN A 239 15.18 -2.51 51.19
CA ASN A 239 16.48 -2.60 50.51
C ASN A 239 17.05 -1.23 50.11
N ASN A 240 16.42 -0.12 50.52
CA ASN A 240 16.75 1.26 50.09
C ASN A 240 16.65 1.49 48.58
N ASP A 241 15.86 0.69 47.86
CA ASP A 241 15.64 0.81 46.42
C ASP A 241 14.42 1.70 46.14
N TRP A 242 14.60 3.00 46.35
CA TRP A 242 13.53 4.00 46.30
C TRP A 242 13.04 4.30 44.87
N GLU A 243 13.84 4.00 43.85
CA GLU A 243 13.41 4.07 42.45
C GLU A 243 12.35 3.01 42.16
N ASN A 244 12.57 1.76 42.60
CA ASN A 244 11.56 0.72 42.47
C ASN A 244 10.32 0.96 43.34
N VAL A 245 10.46 1.59 44.51
CA VAL A 245 9.32 2.09 45.29
C VAL A 245 8.46 3.05 44.45
N MET A 246 9.08 4.06 43.84
CA MET A 246 8.39 5.03 43.00
C MET A 246 7.71 4.37 41.79
N ASN A 247 8.37 3.42 41.13
CA ASN A 247 7.80 2.67 40.01
C ASN A 247 6.55 1.89 40.44
N CYS A 248 6.60 1.20 41.59
CA CYS A 248 5.46 0.49 42.14
C CYS A 248 4.31 1.45 42.51
N ILE A 249 4.60 2.58 43.18
CA ILE A 249 3.60 3.61 43.49
C ILE A 249 2.92 4.14 42.21
N ASN A 250 3.67 4.36 41.14
CA ASN A 250 3.11 4.80 39.86
C ASN A 250 2.17 3.75 39.26
N LYS A 251 2.51 2.45 39.37
CA LYS A 251 1.63 1.35 38.95
C LYS A 251 0.33 1.29 39.77
N VAL A 252 0.36 1.71 41.04
CA VAL A 252 -0.84 1.74 41.92
C VAL A 252 -1.85 2.83 41.52
N LYS A 253 -1.41 3.92 40.86
CA LYS A 253 -2.27 5.09 40.52
C LYS A 253 -3.47 4.77 39.62
N VAL A 254 -3.42 3.66 38.88
CA VAL A 254 -4.50 3.28 37.94
C VAL A 254 -5.65 2.52 38.61
N PHE A 255 -5.51 2.16 39.89
CA PHE A 255 -6.49 1.36 40.62
C PHE A 255 -7.35 2.21 41.56
N PRO A 256 -8.62 1.84 41.78
CA PRO A 256 -9.38 2.34 42.92
C PRO A 256 -8.73 1.82 44.21
N LEU A 257 -8.49 2.71 45.17
CA LEU A 257 -7.81 2.37 46.43
C LEU A 257 -8.78 2.27 47.58
N SER A 258 -8.62 1.24 48.42
CA SER A 258 -9.23 1.15 49.74
C SER A 258 -8.62 2.18 50.70
N SER A 259 -9.27 2.43 51.83
CA SER A 259 -8.73 3.32 52.87
C SER A 259 -7.35 2.86 53.38
N GLU A 260 -7.17 1.54 53.53
CA GLU A 260 -5.90 0.94 53.96
C GLU A 260 -4.79 1.09 52.91
N THR A 261 -5.06 0.74 51.65
CA THR A 261 -4.08 0.88 50.55
C THR A 261 -3.74 2.33 50.28
N THR A 262 -4.69 3.25 50.43
CA THR A 262 -4.45 4.70 50.37
C THR A 262 -3.46 5.13 51.43
N ARG A 263 -3.70 4.78 52.70
CA ARG A 263 -2.79 5.13 53.81
C ARG A 263 -1.38 4.61 53.59
N LYS A 264 -1.26 3.34 53.15
CA LYS A 264 0.03 2.71 52.87
C LYS A 264 0.77 3.38 51.71
N THR A 265 0.05 3.71 50.63
CA THR A 265 0.60 4.43 49.48
C THR A 265 1.12 5.80 49.90
N GLU A 266 0.37 6.55 50.70
CA GLU A 266 0.79 7.87 51.20
C GLU A 266 2.01 7.78 52.13
N GLN A 267 2.10 6.76 52.98
CA GLN A 267 3.28 6.51 53.80
C GLN A 267 4.53 6.26 52.95
N LEU A 268 4.43 5.41 51.93
CA LEU A 268 5.56 5.12 51.03
C LEU A 268 5.95 6.36 50.21
N LYS A 269 4.98 7.15 49.75
CA LYS A 269 5.24 8.44 49.08
C LYS A 269 6.00 9.40 49.99
N LEU A 270 5.62 9.50 51.27
CA LEU A 270 6.31 10.34 52.25
C LEU A 270 7.78 9.93 52.41
N GLN A 271 8.04 8.64 52.60
CA GLN A 271 9.39 8.10 52.78
C GLN A 271 10.25 8.27 51.51
N ALA A 272 9.72 7.88 50.35
CA ALA A 272 10.41 8.02 49.07
C ALA A 272 10.68 9.49 48.74
N SER A 273 9.71 10.38 48.94
CA SER A 273 9.89 11.83 48.75
C SER A 273 11.00 12.37 49.64
N ALA A 274 11.05 11.99 50.92
CA ALA A 274 12.11 12.44 51.83
C ALA A 274 13.49 11.94 51.39
N PHE A 275 13.60 10.67 50.97
CA PHE A 275 14.84 10.12 50.41
C PHE A 275 15.32 10.90 49.19
N PHE A 276 14.43 11.15 48.23
CA PHE A 276 14.76 11.87 47.01
C PHE A 276 15.13 13.35 47.27
N ILE A 277 14.50 14.02 48.23
CA ILE A 277 14.89 15.38 48.63
C ILE A 277 16.32 15.37 49.19
N ASN A 278 16.63 14.48 50.15
CA ASN A 278 17.96 14.40 50.73
C ASN A 278 19.03 14.09 49.66
N ARG A 279 18.74 13.17 48.73
CA ARG A 279 19.61 12.89 47.58
C ARG A 279 19.75 14.07 46.63
N ALA A 280 18.71 14.88 46.45
CA ALA A 280 18.79 16.09 45.65
C ALA A 280 19.73 17.10 46.28
N GLU A 281 19.62 17.35 47.59
CA GLU A 281 20.49 18.25 48.35
C GLU A 281 21.95 17.77 48.36
N GLU A 282 22.19 16.47 48.58
CA GLU A 282 23.52 15.86 48.51
C GLU A 282 24.16 16.04 47.12
N ASN A 283 23.43 15.70 46.06
CA ASN A 283 23.94 15.82 44.70
C ASN A 283 24.14 17.29 44.28
N PHE A 284 23.27 18.19 44.72
CA PHE A 284 23.40 19.61 44.44
C PHE A 284 24.66 20.19 45.10
N SER A 285 24.86 19.88 46.38
CA SER A 285 26.07 20.24 47.13
C SER A 285 27.34 19.62 46.53
N GLY A 286 27.21 18.41 45.97
CA GLY A 286 28.27 17.67 45.29
C GLY A 286 28.54 18.08 43.84
N LYS A 287 27.94 19.18 43.33
CA LYS A 287 28.07 19.64 41.92
C LYS A 287 27.73 18.58 40.89
N ARG A 288 26.64 17.84 41.16
CA ARG A 288 26.02 16.88 40.24
C ARG A 288 24.63 17.39 39.89
N LEU A 289 24.58 18.51 39.16
CA LEU A 289 23.33 19.25 38.96
C LEU A 289 22.21 18.42 38.32
N TYR A 290 22.53 17.60 37.30
CA TYR A 290 21.53 16.76 36.65
C TYR A 290 20.96 15.69 37.59
N ALA A 291 21.81 15.01 38.36
CA ALA A 291 21.37 14.02 39.35
C ALA A 291 20.51 14.68 40.44
N ALA A 292 20.88 15.88 40.90
CA ALA A 292 20.07 16.64 41.82
C ALA A 292 18.68 16.94 41.24
N TYR A 293 18.63 17.39 39.98
CA TYR A 293 17.39 17.68 39.24
C TYR A 293 16.48 16.45 39.17
N VAL A 294 17.02 15.28 38.79
CA VAL A 294 16.24 14.04 38.68
C VAL A 294 15.65 13.66 40.04
N ASN A 295 16.44 13.71 41.10
CA ASN A 295 15.97 13.38 42.45
C ASN A 295 14.88 14.35 42.92
N LEU A 296 15.07 15.66 42.77
CA LEU A 296 14.04 16.63 43.16
C LEU A 296 12.76 16.46 42.33
N GLN A 297 12.89 16.19 41.03
CA GLN A 297 11.74 15.93 40.18
C GLN A 297 10.99 14.66 40.61
N SER A 298 11.70 13.60 41.00
CA SER A 298 11.10 12.38 41.54
C SER A 298 10.29 12.65 42.81
N ALA A 299 10.82 13.47 43.74
CA ALA A 299 10.11 13.90 44.93
C ALA A 299 8.82 14.68 44.59
N LEU A 300 8.92 15.66 43.69
CA LEU A 300 7.78 16.48 43.26
C LEU A 300 6.70 15.67 42.50
N ASN A 301 7.11 14.65 41.73
CA ASN A 301 6.18 13.75 41.02
C ASN A 301 5.42 12.82 41.97
N LEU A 302 6.04 12.45 43.09
CA LEU A 302 5.40 11.65 44.14
C LEU A 302 4.44 12.51 44.96
N ARG A 303 4.85 13.73 45.32
CA ARG A 303 4.11 14.65 46.19
C ARG A 303 4.19 16.10 45.68
N PRO A 304 3.32 16.52 44.75
CA PRO A 304 3.36 17.87 44.17
C PRO A 304 3.18 19.01 45.18
N GLU A 305 2.49 18.74 46.30
CA GLU A 305 2.17 19.73 47.33
C GLU A 305 3.40 20.24 48.09
N ILE A 306 4.50 19.47 48.13
CA ILE A 306 5.75 19.86 48.82
C ILE A 306 6.42 21.07 48.16
N ARG A 307 6.04 21.41 46.92
CA ARG A 307 6.51 22.64 46.25
C ARG A 307 6.25 23.90 47.07
N LYS A 308 5.21 23.90 47.93
CA LYS A 308 4.85 25.03 48.79
C LYS A 308 5.66 25.10 50.09
N ASP A 309 6.43 24.06 50.41
CA ASP A 309 7.33 24.09 51.56
C ASP A 309 8.42 25.14 51.31
N PRO A 310 8.65 26.10 52.22
CA PRO A 310 9.65 27.15 52.04
C PRO A 310 11.05 26.62 51.70
N LYS A 311 11.49 25.52 52.32
CA LYS A 311 12.81 24.93 52.09
C LYS A 311 12.92 24.32 50.69
N ILE A 312 11.87 23.61 50.26
CA ILE A 312 11.84 23.00 48.94
C ILE A 312 11.69 24.06 47.86
N SER A 313 10.89 25.10 48.10
CA SER A 313 10.79 26.24 47.19
C SER A 313 12.14 26.94 47.04
N GLU A 314 12.90 27.12 48.13
CA GLU A 314 14.25 27.68 48.06
C GLU A 314 15.20 26.79 47.25
N LEU A 315 15.21 25.48 47.50
CA LEU A 315 16.01 24.52 46.72
C LEU A 315 15.65 24.54 45.22
N ILE A 316 14.35 24.63 44.89
CA ILE A 316 13.87 24.78 43.52
C ILE A 316 14.47 26.04 42.88
N GLU A 317 14.42 27.19 43.56
CA GLU A 317 14.99 28.44 43.03
C GLU A 317 16.51 28.37 42.84
N GLN A 318 17.23 27.81 43.81
CA GLN A 318 18.68 27.62 43.72
C GLN A 318 19.05 26.73 42.52
N MET A 319 18.32 25.63 42.33
CA MET A 319 18.55 24.72 41.21
C MET A 319 18.15 25.33 39.86
N LEU A 320 17.07 26.10 39.80
CA LEU A 320 16.69 26.85 38.60
C LEU A 320 17.80 27.81 38.18
N ASN A 321 18.33 28.59 39.12
CA ASN A 321 19.44 29.51 38.86
C ASN A 321 20.69 28.77 38.38
N ALA A 322 21.03 27.64 38.99
CA ALA A 322 22.15 26.81 38.57
C ALA A 322 21.95 26.24 37.15
N ILE A 323 20.76 25.72 36.83
CA ILE A 323 20.45 25.21 35.49
C ILE A 323 20.56 26.31 34.43
N ILE A 324 20.03 27.51 34.73
CA ILE A 324 20.11 28.66 33.82
C ILE A 324 21.57 29.07 33.59
N ALA A 325 22.38 29.14 34.67
CA ALA A 325 23.80 29.46 34.58
C ALA A 325 24.62 28.45 33.76
N VAL A 326 24.16 27.19 33.67
CA VAL A 326 24.74 26.17 32.78
C VAL A 326 24.27 26.33 31.34
N ALA A 327 23.01 26.69 31.13
CA ALA A 327 22.43 26.83 29.80
C ALA A 327 22.94 28.07 29.03
N GLU A 328 23.17 29.18 29.72
CA GLU A 328 23.55 30.46 29.11
C GLU A 328 24.88 30.41 28.33
N PRO A 329 25.98 29.82 28.84
CA PRO A 329 27.21 29.68 28.08
C PRO A 329 27.06 28.82 26.82
N TYR A 330 26.22 27.77 26.87
CA TYR A 330 25.94 26.94 25.70
C TYR A 330 25.20 27.73 24.63
N GLU A 331 24.20 28.52 25.02
CA GLU A 331 23.46 29.38 24.11
C GLU A 331 24.37 30.43 23.47
N ALA A 332 25.16 31.14 24.28
CA ALA A 332 26.13 32.14 23.81
C ALA A 332 27.21 31.54 22.89
N GLY A 333 27.60 30.29 23.14
CA GLY A 333 28.54 29.53 22.34
C GLY A 333 27.96 28.86 21.08
N GLY A 334 26.65 29.03 20.81
CA GLY A 334 25.98 28.41 19.66
C GLY A 334 25.71 26.91 19.80
N GLN A 335 25.90 26.33 20.99
CA GLN A 335 25.55 24.94 21.33
C GLN A 335 24.08 24.86 21.75
N LEU A 336 23.21 25.13 20.78
CA LEU A 336 21.79 25.34 21.00
C LEU A 336 21.08 24.10 21.53
N GLY A 337 21.50 22.90 21.11
CA GLY A 337 20.91 21.65 21.61
C GLY A 337 21.20 21.42 23.09
N ASN A 338 22.43 21.66 23.54
CA ASN A 338 22.81 21.59 24.95
C ASN A 338 22.04 22.61 25.78
N ALA A 339 21.98 23.86 25.32
CA ALA A 339 21.22 24.92 25.99
C ALA A 339 19.72 24.55 26.10
N PHE A 340 19.13 24.06 25.00
CA PHE A 340 17.74 23.63 24.94
C PHE A 340 17.43 22.53 25.95
N VAL A 341 18.28 21.51 26.05
CA VAL A 341 18.12 20.40 27.00
C VAL A 341 18.05 20.93 28.44
N TRP A 342 18.94 21.84 28.82
CA TRP A 342 18.92 22.45 30.15
C TRP A 342 17.71 23.34 30.38
N TYR A 343 17.31 24.15 29.40
CA TYR A 343 16.09 24.96 29.48
C TYR A 343 14.82 24.12 29.56
N GLU A 344 14.75 22.95 28.92
CA GLU A 344 13.65 21.99 29.12
C GLU A 344 13.58 21.51 30.58
N LYS A 345 14.72 21.22 31.22
CA LYS A 345 14.74 20.84 32.64
C LYS A 345 14.31 22.00 33.54
N ALA A 346 14.78 23.23 33.27
CA ALA A 346 14.34 24.43 33.99
C ALA A 346 12.83 24.69 33.82
N MET A 347 12.28 24.49 32.63
CA MET A 347 10.85 24.65 32.35
C MET A 347 10.01 23.67 33.18
N LYS A 348 10.43 22.41 33.26
CA LYS A 348 9.76 21.37 34.08
C LYS A 348 9.81 21.72 35.57
N LEU A 349 10.95 22.21 36.06
CA LEU A 349 11.12 22.53 37.49
C LEU A 349 10.39 23.82 37.89
N SER A 350 10.30 24.81 37.00
CA SER A 350 9.70 26.12 37.30
C SER A 350 8.16 26.16 37.27
N SER A 351 7.49 25.04 37.00
CA SER A 351 6.04 25.00 36.75
C SER A 351 5.59 25.94 35.61
N GLY A 352 6.44 26.11 34.58
CA GLY A 352 6.07 26.87 33.38
C GLY A 352 6.14 28.39 33.54
N ARG A 353 7.16 28.91 34.25
CA ARG A 353 7.45 30.36 34.25
C ARG A 353 7.50 30.88 32.81
N ARG A 354 6.77 31.97 32.53
CA ARG A 354 6.60 32.52 31.18
C ARG A 354 7.92 32.81 30.49
N GLU A 355 8.89 33.38 31.21
CA GLU A 355 10.21 33.70 30.67
C GLU A 355 10.96 32.47 30.18
N ILE A 356 11.04 31.42 31.01
CA ILE A 356 11.71 30.16 30.66
C ILE A 356 10.97 29.48 29.50
N LEU A 357 9.63 29.47 29.52
CA LEU A 357 8.83 28.91 28.43
C LEU A 357 9.13 29.59 27.09
N LEU A 358 9.12 30.93 27.05
CA LEU A 358 9.41 31.70 25.84
C LEU A 358 10.82 31.43 25.34
N LYS A 359 11.79 31.36 26.25
CA LYS A 359 13.18 31.07 25.92
C LYS A 359 13.35 29.66 25.35
N THR A 360 12.81 28.63 26.01
CA THR A 360 12.81 27.24 25.51
C THR A 360 12.17 27.12 24.14
N GLN A 361 11.03 27.81 23.91
CA GLN A 361 10.34 27.79 22.62
C GLN A 361 11.16 28.49 21.51
N ALA A 362 11.78 29.63 21.82
CA ALA A 362 12.63 30.33 20.85
C ALA A 362 13.83 29.45 20.42
N LEU A 363 14.51 28.80 21.36
CA LEU A 363 15.59 27.86 21.03
C LEU A 363 15.07 26.67 20.21
N LYS A 364 13.91 26.13 20.56
CA LYS A 364 13.26 25.05 19.81
C LYS A 364 13.04 25.44 18.35
N ASP A 365 12.54 26.65 18.10
CA ASP A 365 12.29 27.15 16.75
C ASP A 365 13.59 27.33 15.96
N ILE A 366 14.67 27.80 16.60
CA ILE A 366 16.00 27.91 15.97
C ILE A 366 16.55 26.52 15.64
N ILE A 367 16.45 25.54 16.54
CA ILE A 367 16.89 24.16 16.30
C ILE A 367 16.10 23.54 15.15
N LYS A 368 14.77 23.73 15.12
CA LYS A 368 13.93 23.29 14.00
C LYS A 368 14.40 23.89 12.68
N GLN A 369 14.67 25.19 12.63
CA GLN A 369 15.19 25.83 11.42
C GLN A 369 16.57 25.31 11.00
N LYS A 370 17.42 24.91 11.95
CA LYS A 370 18.74 24.33 11.72
C LYS A 370 18.67 22.94 11.08
N VAL A 371 17.71 22.10 11.49
CA VAL A 371 17.61 20.71 11.01
C VAL A 371 16.82 20.56 9.71
N VAL A 372 16.02 21.56 9.33
CA VAL A 372 15.30 21.58 8.05
C VAL A 372 16.28 21.72 6.89
N ARG A 373 16.27 20.76 5.96
CA ARG A 373 17.09 20.79 4.75
C ARG A 373 16.44 21.59 3.64
N LYS A 374 17.16 22.57 3.11
CA LYS A 374 16.68 23.51 2.10
C LYS A 374 17.20 23.11 0.72
N ILE A 375 16.29 22.72 -0.16
CA ILE A 375 16.60 22.26 -1.51
C ILE A 375 16.23 23.35 -2.51
N ALA A 376 17.21 23.80 -3.28
CA ALA A 376 17.03 24.71 -4.40
C ALA A 376 17.00 23.92 -5.71
N ILE A 377 16.04 24.25 -6.58
CA ILE A 377 15.91 23.67 -7.91
C ILE A 377 16.34 24.73 -8.92
N MET A 378 17.30 24.36 -9.78
CA MET A 378 17.76 25.20 -10.87
C MET A 378 16.93 24.92 -12.13
N ASP A 379 16.77 25.92 -12.99
CA ASP A 379 16.08 25.74 -14.27
C ASP A 379 16.78 24.65 -15.09
N PHE A 380 16.00 23.64 -15.51
CA PHE A 380 16.51 22.62 -16.42
C PHE A 380 16.74 23.24 -17.79
N THR A 381 17.86 22.88 -18.42
CA THR A 381 18.10 23.31 -19.80
C THR A 381 17.20 22.55 -20.76
N SER A 382 16.70 23.26 -21.78
CA SER A 382 15.81 22.71 -22.81
C SER A 382 16.61 22.25 -24.04
N PRO A 383 16.17 21.18 -24.74
CA PRO A 383 16.72 20.81 -26.03
C PRO A 383 16.27 21.82 -27.10
N SER A 384 17.05 21.95 -28.17
CA SER A 384 16.80 22.96 -29.23
C SER A 384 15.46 22.78 -29.94
N ASN A 385 14.91 21.57 -29.97
CA ASN A 385 13.64 21.25 -30.61
C ASN A 385 12.41 21.50 -29.72
N SER A 386 12.58 21.78 -28.42
CA SER A 386 11.49 22.05 -27.49
C SER A 386 11.95 23.06 -26.41
N PRO A 387 11.88 24.37 -26.69
CA PRO A 387 12.45 25.42 -25.84
C PRO A 387 11.80 25.51 -24.45
N ASP A 388 10.55 25.04 -24.29
CA ASP A 388 9.82 25.07 -23.03
C ASP A 388 10.01 23.81 -22.16
N ALA A 389 10.60 22.73 -22.70
CA ALA A 389 10.66 21.44 -22.00
C ALA A 389 11.40 21.50 -20.66
N GLY A 390 12.49 22.27 -20.58
CA GLY A 390 13.24 22.47 -19.33
C GLY A 390 12.41 23.19 -18.27
N ARG A 391 11.62 24.21 -18.66
CA ARG A 391 10.72 24.91 -17.75
C ARG A 391 9.62 23.97 -17.24
N VAL A 392 8.98 23.22 -18.14
CA VAL A 392 7.96 22.21 -17.77
C VAL A 392 8.52 21.18 -16.78
N MET A 393 9.73 20.67 -17.04
CA MET A 393 10.40 19.73 -16.12
C MET A 393 10.67 20.36 -14.74
N THR A 394 11.11 21.61 -14.71
CA THR A 394 11.42 22.35 -13.48
C THR A 394 10.17 22.60 -12.65
N ASP A 395 9.11 23.11 -13.27
CA ASP A 395 7.84 23.42 -12.61
C ASP A 395 7.15 22.14 -12.10
N SER A 396 7.15 21.07 -12.90
CA SER A 396 6.63 19.76 -12.47
C SER A 396 7.45 19.17 -11.33
N LEU A 397 8.78 19.29 -11.35
CA LEU A 397 9.63 18.83 -10.25
C LEU A 397 9.41 19.64 -8.97
N LEU A 398 9.30 20.97 -9.07
CA LEU A 398 8.98 21.84 -7.95
C LEU A 398 7.66 21.45 -7.29
N SER A 399 6.63 21.24 -8.12
CA SER A 399 5.31 20.77 -7.67
C SER A 399 5.40 19.41 -6.97
N TYR A 400 6.09 18.44 -7.59
CA TYR A 400 6.25 17.11 -7.03
C TYR A 400 7.02 17.14 -5.70
N LEU A 401 8.15 17.83 -5.63
CA LEU A 401 8.95 17.92 -4.40
C LEU A 401 8.17 18.61 -3.28
N THR A 402 7.46 19.70 -3.58
CA THR A 402 6.65 20.42 -2.57
C THR A 402 5.50 19.55 -2.05
N LYS A 403 4.89 18.73 -2.91
CA LYS A 403 3.79 17.84 -2.53
C LYS A 403 4.24 16.60 -1.76
N ASN A 404 5.44 16.09 -2.05
CA ASN A 404 5.94 14.82 -1.51
C ASN A 404 7.05 14.98 -0.45
N SER A 405 7.54 16.19 -0.19
CA SER A 405 8.51 16.47 0.87
C SER A 405 7.90 16.31 2.26
N SER A 406 8.67 15.77 3.19
CA SER A 406 8.35 15.76 4.62
C SER A 406 8.66 17.11 5.29
N GLY A 407 8.14 17.35 6.49
CA GLY A 407 8.23 18.64 7.19
C GLY A 407 9.64 19.10 7.59
N ASP A 408 10.64 18.23 7.44
CA ASP A 408 12.07 18.48 7.61
C ASP A 408 12.78 18.91 6.31
N VAL A 409 12.05 19.03 5.20
CA VAL A 409 12.59 19.50 3.91
C VAL A 409 11.80 20.73 3.47
N LYS A 410 12.52 21.78 3.08
CA LYS A 410 11.95 23.01 2.52
C LYS A 410 12.43 23.20 1.09
N ILE A 411 11.50 23.28 0.16
CA ILE A 411 11.81 23.57 -1.24
C ILE A 411 11.87 25.09 -1.44
N LEU A 412 12.96 25.56 -2.05
CA LEU A 412 13.18 26.95 -2.37
C LEU A 412 12.87 27.18 -3.84
N ALA A 413 11.92 28.09 -4.11
CA ALA A 413 11.54 28.48 -5.45
C ALA A 413 12.51 29.52 -6.06
N ARG A 414 12.44 29.63 -7.40
CA ARG A 414 13.33 30.41 -8.27
C ARG A 414 13.37 31.92 -7.94
N ASP A 415 12.25 32.50 -7.54
CA ASP A 415 12.09 33.91 -7.18
C ASP A 415 12.91 34.31 -5.94
N VAL A 416 13.08 33.40 -4.99
CA VAL A 416 13.90 33.60 -3.79
C VAL A 416 15.41 33.65 -4.12
N LEU A 417 15.83 33.05 -5.25
CA LEU A 417 17.23 32.93 -5.66
C LEU A 417 17.69 34.01 -6.64
N GLY A 418 16.80 34.94 -7.06
CA GLY A 418 17.02 35.87 -8.18
C GLY A 418 18.23 36.81 -8.07
N ALA A 419 18.75 37.07 -6.87
CA ALA A 419 19.99 37.82 -6.67
C ALA A 419 21.25 36.93 -6.64
N LEU A 420 21.12 35.66 -6.22
CA LEU A 420 22.23 34.69 -6.16
C LEU A 420 22.62 34.19 -7.54
N LEU A 421 21.65 34.08 -8.44
CA LEU A 421 21.81 33.48 -9.78
C LEU A 421 22.46 34.41 -10.81
N LYS A 422 22.44 35.73 -10.60
CA LYS A 422 22.93 36.72 -11.57
C LYS A 422 24.46 36.84 -11.62
N GLU A 423 25.15 36.32 -10.61
CA GLU A 423 26.62 36.36 -10.50
C GLU A 423 27.31 35.00 -10.69
N ILE A 424 26.56 33.89 -10.69
CA ILE A 424 27.14 32.57 -10.95
C ILE A 424 26.86 32.22 -12.41
N GLU A 425 27.74 32.64 -13.32
CA GLU A 425 27.77 32.16 -14.71
C GLU A 425 28.18 30.67 -14.70
N LEU A 426 27.24 29.81 -14.29
CA LEU A 426 27.40 28.36 -14.20
C LEU A 426 27.42 27.74 -15.60
N GLY A 427 28.54 27.90 -16.28
CA GLY A 427 28.90 27.09 -17.44
C GLY A 427 29.17 25.63 -17.05
N GLN A 428 29.65 24.83 -18.01
CA GLN A 428 29.89 23.38 -17.90
C GLN A 428 30.89 22.93 -16.78
N ALA A 429 31.38 23.84 -15.93
CA ALA A 429 32.39 23.61 -14.88
C ALA A 429 31.85 23.74 -13.43
N GLY A 430 30.62 23.27 -13.17
CA GLY A 430 29.81 23.59 -11.98
C GLY A 430 30.24 23.12 -10.58
N LEU A 431 31.52 22.81 -10.29
CA LEU A 431 32.02 22.53 -8.93
C LEU A 431 32.87 23.69 -8.37
N TYR A 432 33.69 24.31 -9.22
CA TYR A 432 34.61 25.39 -8.81
C TYR A 432 33.87 26.67 -8.38
N ASP A 433 32.73 26.95 -9.03
CA ASP A 433 31.88 28.11 -8.72
C ASP A 433 31.10 27.95 -7.41
N ILE A 434 30.79 26.70 -7.01
CA ILE A 434 30.06 26.42 -5.77
C ILE A 434 30.98 26.60 -4.56
N GLU A 435 32.23 26.14 -4.62
CA GLU A 435 33.20 26.43 -3.58
C GLU A 435 33.48 27.93 -3.44
N SER A 436 33.58 28.63 -4.56
CA SER A 436 33.80 30.08 -4.59
C SER A 436 32.59 30.84 -4.03
N ALA A 437 31.37 30.47 -4.43
CA ALA A 437 30.12 31.04 -3.91
C ALA A 437 29.88 30.71 -2.43
N LYS A 438 30.32 29.54 -1.97
CA LYS A 438 30.32 29.14 -0.54
C LYS A 438 31.28 30.02 0.27
N LYS A 439 32.52 30.21 -0.19
CA LYS A 439 33.51 31.11 0.45
C LYS A 439 33.06 32.57 0.47
N ALA A 440 32.34 33.01 -0.56
CA ALA A 440 31.76 34.34 -0.64
C ALA A 440 30.47 34.53 0.20
N GLY A 441 29.98 33.48 0.88
CA GLY A 441 28.76 33.52 1.69
C GLY A 441 27.46 33.66 0.90
N LYS A 442 27.52 33.54 -0.44
CA LYS A 442 26.39 33.72 -1.35
C LYS A 442 25.41 32.53 -1.32
N LEU A 443 25.84 31.35 -0.88
CA LEU A 443 24.98 30.17 -0.76
C LEU A 443 24.31 30.02 0.61
N LYS A 444 24.37 31.05 1.46
CA LYS A 444 23.82 31.01 2.82
C LYS A 444 22.31 30.89 2.78
N GLY A 445 21.79 29.72 3.15
CA GLY A 445 20.35 29.43 3.17
C GLY A 445 19.91 28.32 2.22
N THR A 446 20.82 27.70 1.47
CA THR A 446 20.56 26.50 0.66
C THR A 446 21.52 25.39 1.06
N ASP A 447 21.00 24.19 1.30
CA ASP A 447 21.81 23.02 1.65
C ASP A 447 22.09 22.15 0.43
N VAL A 448 21.15 22.12 -0.52
CA VAL A 448 21.21 21.22 -1.68
C VAL A 448 20.77 21.94 -2.94
N PHE A 449 21.51 21.73 -4.04
CA PHE A 449 21.11 22.19 -5.37
C PHE A 449 20.81 21.02 -6.30
N ILE A 450 19.74 21.16 -7.08
CA ILE A 450 19.41 20.24 -8.18
C ILE A 450 19.64 20.97 -9.50
N PHE A 451 20.46 20.38 -10.36
CA PHE A 451 20.68 20.83 -11.72
C PHE A 451 20.23 19.75 -12.70
N GLY A 452 19.71 20.14 -13.86
CA GLY A 452 19.43 19.18 -14.90
C GLY A 452 19.28 19.75 -16.29
N SER A 453 19.13 18.83 -17.23
CA SER A 453 19.01 19.08 -18.66
C SER A 453 18.04 18.08 -19.26
N VAL A 454 17.05 18.57 -20.00
CA VAL A 454 16.18 17.74 -20.82
C VAL A 454 16.91 17.47 -22.13
N LEU A 455 17.32 16.22 -22.33
CA LEU A 455 18.10 15.79 -23.48
C LEU A 455 17.23 15.42 -24.67
N GLN A 456 16.06 14.86 -24.42
CA GLN A 456 15.08 14.47 -25.44
C GLN A 456 13.68 14.80 -24.93
N TYR A 457 12.86 15.38 -25.82
CA TYR A 457 11.46 15.69 -25.56
C TYR A 457 10.72 15.67 -26.90
N ASN A 458 10.12 14.53 -27.26
CA ASN A 458 9.46 14.36 -28.55
C ASN A 458 8.35 13.28 -28.51
N VAL A 459 7.47 13.34 -29.50
CA VAL A 459 6.46 12.30 -29.79
C VAL A 459 6.69 11.79 -31.19
N GLU A 460 7.01 10.50 -31.30
CA GLU A 460 7.11 9.79 -32.57
C GLU A 460 5.73 9.24 -32.93
N LYS A 461 5.31 9.45 -34.18
CA LYS A 461 4.03 8.98 -34.70
C LYS A 461 4.30 8.00 -35.82
N ASN A 462 3.83 6.77 -35.67
CA ASN A 462 3.85 5.78 -36.72
C ASN A 462 2.41 5.47 -37.14
N VAL A 463 2.16 5.44 -38.45
CA VAL A 463 0.86 5.14 -39.02
C VAL A 463 1.04 4.09 -40.10
N ASP A 464 0.59 2.88 -39.81
CA ASP A 464 0.58 1.78 -40.76
C ASP A 464 -0.79 1.75 -41.46
N GLU A 465 -0.87 2.39 -42.63
CA GLU A 465 -2.09 2.41 -43.44
C GLU A 465 -2.14 1.23 -44.41
N GLY A 466 -3.33 0.64 -44.53
CA GLY A 466 -3.59 -0.45 -45.44
C GLY A 466 -5.02 -0.46 -45.95
N TYR A 467 -5.30 -1.43 -46.80
CA TYR A 467 -6.63 -1.65 -47.31
C TYR A 467 -7.01 -3.10 -47.08
N LYS A 468 -8.24 -3.30 -46.60
CA LYS A 468 -8.86 -4.62 -46.59
C LYS A 468 -9.85 -4.69 -47.73
N VAL A 469 -9.99 -5.89 -48.27
CA VAL A 469 -10.88 -6.18 -49.38
C VAL A 469 -11.92 -7.17 -48.89
N VAL A 470 -13.19 -6.86 -49.09
CA VAL A 470 -14.31 -7.74 -48.77
C VAL A 470 -15.20 -7.90 -50.01
N SER A 471 -15.65 -9.12 -50.28
CA SER A 471 -16.70 -9.37 -51.27
C SER A 471 -18.04 -9.22 -50.56
N ALA A 472 -18.80 -8.17 -50.89
CA ALA A 472 -20.07 -7.87 -50.23
C ALA A 472 -21.21 -7.82 -51.25
N VAL A 473 -22.41 -8.23 -50.82
CA VAL A 473 -23.62 -8.15 -51.62
C VAL A 473 -24.07 -6.70 -51.65
N VAL A 474 -23.92 -6.05 -52.81
CA VAL A 474 -24.26 -4.62 -53.01
C VAL A 474 -25.68 -4.42 -53.55
N GLY A 475 -26.34 -5.50 -53.96
CA GLY A 475 -27.72 -5.47 -54.44
C GLY A 475 -28.25 -6.87 -54.78
N LYS A 476 -29.56 -6.96 -55.00
CA LYS A 476 -30.22 -8.16 -55.50
C LYS A 476 -30.84 -7.86 -56.86
N LYS A 477 -30.58 -8.70 -57.86
CA LYS A 477 -31.18 -8.58 -59.18
C LYS A 477 -32.25 -9.66 -59.34
N THR A 478 -33.50 -9.22 -59.28
CA THR A 478 -34.65 -10.08 -59.50
C THR A 478 -34.77 -10.39 -60.99
N HIS A 479 -34.75 -11.68 -61.33
CA HIS A 479 -34.96 -12.13 -62.70
C HIS A 479 -36.01 -13.25 -62.74
N PRO A 480 -36.71 -13.43 -63.88
CA PRO A 480 -37.71 -14.49 -64.02
C PRO A 480 -37.05 -15.85 -63.78
N ASN A 481 -37.67 -16.66 -62.93
CA ASN A 481 -37.15 -17.98 -62.60
C ASN A 481 -37.34 -18.91 -63.81
N PRO A 482 -36.25 -19.42 -64.43
CA PRO A 482 -36.37 -20.32 -65.56
C PRO A 482 -37.21 -21.57 -65.23
N LEU A 483 -37.10 -22.08 -64.00
CA LEU A 483 -37.88 -23.23 -63.53
C LEU A 483 -39.38 -22.94 -63.45
N TYR A 484 -39.78 -21.69 -63.19
CA TYR A 484 -41.18 -21.31 -63.25
C TYR A 484 -41.69 -21.24 -64.70
N GLN A 485 -40.87 -20.77 -65.64
CA GLN A 485 -41.26 -20.73 -67.05
C GLN A 485 -41.40 -22.13 -67.66
N ASP A 486 -40.51 -23.05 -67.29
CA ASP A 486 -40.60 -24.47 -67.66
C ASP A 486 -41.82 -25.14 -67.00
N TRP A 487 -42.12 -24.78 -65.75
CA TRP A 487 -43.29 -25.26 -65.03
C TRP A 487 -44.62 -24.78 -65.68
N VAL A 488 -44.72 -23.50 -66.03
CA VAL A 488 -45.88 -22.92 -66.74
C VAL A 488 -46.06 -23.58 -68.12
N SER A 489 -44.96 -23.96 -68.78
CA SER A 489 -45.00 -24.63 -70.09
C SER A 489 -45.50 -26.09 -69.99
N SER A 490 -45.26 -26.76 -68.86
CA SER A 490 -45.73 -28.13 -68.60
C SER A 490 -47.12 -28.18 -67.98
N HIS A 491 -47.61 -27.07 -67.40
CA HIS A 491 -48.94 -26.94 -66.79
C HIS A 491 -49.67 -25.73 -67.40
N PRO A 492 -50.19 -25.83 -68.64
CA PRO A 492 -50.79 -24.69 -69.35
C PRO A 492 -52.13 -24.20 -68.76
N GLN A 493 -52.79 -24.98 -67.89
CA GLN A 493 -53.94 -24.58 -67.09
C GLN A 493 -53.85 -25.17 -65.68
N PRO A 494 -53.00 -24.60 -64.81
CA PRO A 494 -52.77 -25.16 -63.49
C PRO A 494 -53.95 -24.87 -62.57
N ASP A 495 -54.33 -25.85 -61.75
CA ASP A 495 -55.36 -25.66 -60.74
C ASP A 495 -54.81 -24.94 -59.48
N ALA A 496 -55.70 -24.56 -58.56
CA ALA A 496 -55.32 -23.81 -57.36
C ALA A 496 -54.40 -24.61 -56.40
N THR A 497 -54.29 -25.92 -56.57
CA THR A 497 -53.38 -26.79 -55.81
C THR A 497 -52.00 -26.85 -56.46
N GLU A 498 -51.92 -26.91 -57.78
CA GLU A 498 -50.67 -26.89 -58.56
C GLU A 498 -49.96 -25.53 -58.46
N LEU A 499 -50.71 -24.42 -58.43
CA LEU A 499 -50.15 -23.08 -58.21
C LEU A 499 -49.46 -22.91 -56.85
N LYS A 500 -49.79 -23.72 -55.84
CA LYS A 500 -49.15 -23.66 -54.50
C LYS A 500 -47.78 -24.35 -54.46
N THR A 501 -47.51 -25.27 -55.38
CA THR A 501 -46.24 -26.00 -55.48
C THR A 501 -45.35 -25.47 -56.59
N ALA A 502 -45.80 -24.44 -57.32
CA ALA A 502 -45.05 -23.81 -58.39
C ALA A 502 -43.76 -23.14 -57.84
N PRO A 503 -42.64 -23.23 -58.57
CA PRO A 503 -41.45 -22.44 -58.26
C PRO A 503 -41.81 -20.93 -58.22
N PRO A 504 -41.14 -20.11 -57.40
CA PRO A 504 -41.41 -18.68 -57.37
C PRO A 504 -41.16 -18.08 -58.76
N GLN A 505 -42.06 -17.19 -59.21
CA GLN A 505 -42.01 -16.58 -60.54
C GLN A 505 -40.71 -15.81 -60.79
N TYR A 506 -40.09 -15.30 -59.73
CA TYR A 506 -38.82 -14.60 -59.77
C TYR A 506 -37.86 -15.16 -58.73
N ILE A 507 -36.58 -15.16 -59.06
CA ILE A 507 -35.48 -15.45 -58.13
C ILE A 507 -34.55 -14.24 -58.05
N ASP A 508 -34.03 -14.00 -56.85
CA ASP A 508 -33.08 -12.92 -56.59
C ASP A 508 -31.65 -13.46 -56.73
N GLU A 509 -30.86 -12.85 -57.61
CA GLU A 509 -29.42 -13.09 -57.69
C GLU A 509 -28.68 -12.03 -56.87
N GLU A 510 -27.82 -12.45 -55.94
CA GLU A 510 -26.95 -11.54 -55.20
C GLU A 510 -25.87 -10.97 -56.12
N ILE A 511 -25.89 -9.66 -56.36
CA ILE A 511 -24.78 -8.96 -57.00
C ILE A 511 -23.71 -8.73 -55.93
N ARG A 512 -22.57 -9.39 -56.10
CA ARG A 512 -21.41 -9.25 -55.21
C ARG A 512 -20.36 -8.38 -55.86
N GLU A 513 -19.93 -7.35 -55.13
CA GLU A 513 -18.80 -6.52 -55.53
C GLU A 513 -17.66 -6.62 -54.53
N THR A 514 -16.45 -6.44 -55.05
CA THR A 514 -15.23 -6.43 -54.25
C THR A 514 -14.98 -5.00 -53.79
N ILE A 515 -15.17 -4.75 -52.50
CA ILE A 515 -15.00 -3.42 -51.91
C ILE A 515 -13.71 -3.37 -51.12
N LYS A 516 -12.96 -2.32 -51.44
CA LYS A 516 -11.71 -1.97 -50.79
C LYS A 516 -11.99 -0.84 -49.80
N TYR A 517 -11.71 -1.06 -48.52
CA TYR A 517 -11.92 -0.07 -47.46
C TYR A 517 -10.63 0.14 -46.66
N LYS A 518 -10.43 1.38 -46.20
CA LYS A 518 -9.20 1.79 -45.51
C LYS A 518 -9.21 1.32 -44.05
N VAL A 519 -8.08 0.75 -43.64
CA VAL A 519 -7.77 0.45 -42.24
C VAL A 519 -6.40 1.02 -41.91
N ALA A 520 -6.22 1.47 -40.69
CA ALA A 520 -4.90 1.95 -40.26
C ALA A 520 -4.62 1.56 -38.81
N ASN A 521 -3.36 1.31 -38.50
CA ASN A 521 -2.88 1.21 -37.13
C ASN A 521 -2.07 2.47 -36.79
N HIS A 522 -2.52 3.23 -35.78
CA HIS A 522 -1.86 4.45 -35.35
C HIS A 522 -1.17 4.20 -34.03
N LYS A 523 0.16 4.37 -34.01
CA LYS A 523 0.99 4.26 -32.81
C LYS A 523 1.68 5.58 -32.51
N LYS A 524 1.57 6.07 -31.28
CA LYS A 524 2.32 7.21 -30.76
C LYS A 524 3.27 6.75 -29.67
N THR A 525 4.51 7.24 -29.71
CA THR A 525 5.52 6.99 -28.68
C THR A 525 6.09 8.32 -28.21
N ALA A 526 5.72 8.75 -27.01
CA ALA A 526 6.32 9.90 -26.35
C ALA A 526 7.59 9.48 -25.61
N SER A 527 8.67 10.24 -25.74
CA SER A 527 9.94 9.98 -25.07
C SER A 527 10.48 11.26 -24.41
N VAL A 528 10.87 11.13 -23.14
CA VAL A 528 11.55 12.20 -22.39
C VAL A 528 12.79 11.63 -21.74
N ASN A 529 13.94 12.22 -22.07
CA ASN A 529 15.22 11.90 -21.44
C ASN A 529 15.71 13.09 -20.63
N VAL A 530 16.04 12.86 -19.37
CA VAL A 530 16.46 13.92 -18.45
C VAL A 530 17.76 13.52 -17.76
N SER A 531 18.79 14.35 -17.88
CA SER A 531 20.01 14.21 -17.09
C SER A 531 19.97 15.19 -15.92
N PHE A 532 20.31 14.72 -14.72
CA PHE A 532 20.33 15.58 -13.54
C PHE A 532 21.47 15.22 -12.60
N ARG A 533 21.87 16.22 -11.81
CA ARG A 533 22.84 16.08 -10.72
C ARG A 533 22.36 16.82 -9.49
N VAL A 534 22.73 16.29 -8.33
CA VAL A 534 22.41 16.87 -7.02
C VAL A 534 23.71 17.19 -6.32
N ILE A 535 23.81 18.39 -5.75
CA ILE A 535 25.03 18.90 -5.11
C ILE A 535 24.70 19.23 -3.67
N ASP A 536 25.48 18.68 -2.75
CA ASP A 536 25.44 19.02 -1.33
C ASP A 536 26.37 20.22 -1.09
N VAL A 537 25.83 21.32 -0.55
CA VAL A 537 26.59 22.56 -0.32
C VAL A 537 27.52 22.43 0.88
N GLU A 538 27.15 21.64 1.89
CA GLU A 538 27.94 21.42 3.10
C GLU A 538 29.21 20.63 2.76
N GLU A 539 29.08 19.58 1.95
CA GLU A 539 30.20 18.74 1.50
C GLU A 539 30.92 19.36 0.28
N GLY A 540 30.22 20.13 -0.56
CA GLY A 540 30.76 20.65 -1.82
C GLY A 540 30.87 19.60 -2.92
N GLU A 541 30.18 18.46 -2.76
CA GLU A 541 30.31 17.29 -3.64
C GLU A 541 29.02 17.00 -4.41
N VAL A 542 29.19 16.36 -5.58
CA VAL A 542 28.06 15.83 -6.36
C VAL A 542 27.62 14.50 -5.77
N VAL A 543 26.45 14.48 -5.15
CA VAL A 543 25.92 13.30 -4.45
C VAL A 543 25.09 12.39 -5.34
N ILE A 544 24.54 12.91 -6.44
CA ILE A 544 23.81 12.13 -7.45
C ILE A 544 24.19 12.63 -8.84
N THR A 545 24.36 11.71 -9.79
CA THR A 545 24.38 12.00 -11.23
C THR A 545 23.68 10.86 -11.96
N LYS A 546 22.56 11.15 -12.63
CA LYS A 546 21.75 10.14 -13.33
C LYS A 546 21.15 10.69 -14.61
N THR A 547 20.83 9.79 -15.55
CA THR A 547 20.07 10.10 -16.75
C THR A 547 18.87 9.16 -16.83
N LEU A 548 17.67 9.73 -16.77
CA LEU A 548 16.40 9.02 -16.87
C LEU A 548 15.97 8.98 -18.34
N LYS A 549 15.43 7.85 -18.78
CA LYS A 549 14.95 7.63 -20.15
C LYS A 549 13.58 6.99 -20.10
N ASN A 550 12.54 7.82 -20.10
CA ASN A 550 11.17 7.36 -19.96
C ASN A 550 10.40 7.51 -21.27
N LYS A 551 9.51 6.55 -21.53
CA LYS A 551 8.65 6.56 -22.72
C LYS A 551 7.26 6.03 -22.42
N LYS A 552 6.27 6.50 -23.18
CA LYS A 552 4.89 6.01 -23.13
C LYS A 552 4.38 5.77 -24.54
N GLU A 553 3.67 4.67 -24.73
CA GLU A 553 3.13 4.26 -26.02
C GLU A 553 1.59 4.23 -25.95
N ALA A 554 0.94 4.74 -27.00
CA ALA A 554 -0.50 4.64 -27.19
C ALA A 554 -0.80 4.19 -28.62
N GLU A 555 -1.71 3.23 -28.77
CA GLU A 555 -2.02 2.59 -30.05
C GLU A 555 -3.53 2.43 -30.21
N ASP A 556 -4.04 2.73 -31.40
CA ASP A 556 -5.43 2.46 -31.76
C ASP A 556 -5.57 2.20 -33.26
N THR A 557 -6.64 1.49 -33.63
CA THR A 557 -6.92 1.12 -35.01
C THR A 557 -8.10 1.90 -35.58
N TYR A 558 -7.96 2.35 -36.82
CA TYR A 558 -8.97 3.01 -37.61
C TYR A 558 -9.63 2.03 -38.59
N SER A 559 -10.94 2.16 -38.78
CA SER A 559 -11.70 1.48 -39.83
C SER A 559 -12.68 2.45 -40.47
N GLU A 560 -12.62 2.58 -41.79
CA GLU A 560 -13.54 3.42 -42.58
C GLU A 560 -15.00 2.94 -42.51
N GLY A 561 -15.22 1.68 -42.17
CA GLY A 561 -16.56 1.08 -42.13
C GLY A 561 -17.15 0.86 -43.53
N VAL A 562 -18.05 -0.10 -43.65
CA VAL A 562 -18.82 -0.41 -44.86
C VAL A 562 -20.20 -0.91 -44.42
N ASP A 563 -21.18 -0.01 -44.39
CA ASP A 563 -22.50 -0.26 -43.77
C ASP A 563 -23.23 -1.46 -44.38
N PHE A 564 -23.28 -1.54 -45.71
CA PHE A 564 -23.97 -2.63 -46.41
C PHE A 564 -23.19 -3.96 -46.39
N ALA A 565 -21.91 -3.95 -46.01
CA ALA A 565 -21.11 -5.13 -45.73
C ALA A 565 -21.05 -5.46 -44.23
N ASN A 566 -21.83 -4.75 -43.40
CA ASN A 566 -21.86 -4.86 -41.94
C ASN A 566 -20.48 -4.68 -41.27
N ILE A 567 -19.62 -3.83 -41.85
CA ILE A 567 -18.32 -3.48 -41.27
C ILE A 567 -18.48 -2.15 -40.52
N ALA A 568 -18.32 -2.18 -39.21
CA ALA A 568 -18.47 -0.97 -38.41
C ALA A 568 -17.37 0.07 -38.67
N TYR A 569 -17.77 1.34 -38.76
CA TYR A 569 -16.83 2.46 -38.66
C TYR A 569 -16.21 2.51 -37.27
N LYS A 570 -14.88 2.68 -37.22
CA LYS A 570 -14.14 2.84 -35.97
C LYS A 570 -13.27 4.09 -36.05
N ALA A 571 -13.68 5.12 -35.30
CA ALA A 571 -12.89 6.33 -35.10
C ALA A 571 -11.70 6.09 -34.16
N LEU A 572 -10.59 6.81 -34.41
CA LEU A 572 -9.41 6.80 -33.55
C LEU A 572 -9.69 7.49 -32.21
N LYS A 573 -9.28 6.84 -31.12
CA LYS A 573 -9.31 7.35 -29.76
C LYS A 573 -7.91 7.29 -29.15
N LEU A 574 -7.04 8.20 -29.61
CA LEU A 574 -5.68 8.35 -29.10
C LEU A 574 -5.53 9.64 -28.29
N PRO A 575 -4.74 9.64 -27.20
CA PRO A 575 -4.41 10.87 -26.50
C PRO A 575 -3.66 11.87 -27.40
N SER A 576 -3.75 13.15 -27.04
CA SER A 576 -2.96 14.20 -27.64
C SER A 576 -1.47 14.04 -27.34
N ASP A 577 -0.62 14.68 -28.15
CA ASP A 577 0.83 14.61 -27.96
C ASP A 577 1.24 15.23 -26.61
N THR A 578 0.57 16.32 -26.22
CA THR A 578 0.75 16.99 -24.93
C THR A 578 0.39 16.07 -23.77
N GLU A 579 -0.78 15.41 -23.81
CA GLU A 579 -1.18 14.48 -22.75
C GLU A 579 -0.19 13.31 -22.59
N LEU A 580 0.36 12.78 -23.68
CA LEU A 580 1.37 11.72 -23.60
C LEU A 580 2.70 12.24 -23.03
N LEU A 581 3.15 13.43 -23.45
CA LEU A 581 4.37 14.04 -22.92
C LEU A 581 4.23 14.36 -21.43
N ASP A 582 3.09 14.89 -21.01
CA ASP A 582 2.79 15.19 -19.61
C ASP A 582 2.89 13.92 -18.75
N GLN A 583 2.31 12.79 -19.21
CA GLN A 583 2.44 11.50 -18.51
C GLN A 583 3.90 11.03 -18.38
N VAL A 584 4.73 11.21 -19.42
CA VAL A 584 6.14 10.83 -19.37
C VAL A 584 6.96 11.77 -18.48
N VAL A 585 6.65 13.07 -18.50
CA VAL A 585 7.24 14.08 -17.60
C VAL A 585 6.89 13.72 -16.15
N GLU A 586 5.63 13.46 -15.84
CA GLU A 586 5.19 13.05 -14.50
C GLU A 586 5.93 11.80 -14.01
N SER A 587 6.10 10.78 -14.86
CA SER A 587 6.88 9.59 -14.54
C SER A 587 8.35 9.91 -14.27
N SER A 588 8.96 10.76 -15.10
CA SER A 588 10.36 11.17 -14.96
C SER A 588 10.61 12.02 -13.72
N VAL A 589 9.67 12.92 -13.42
CA VAL A 589 9.67 13.75 -12.22
C VAL A 589 9.48 12.92 -10.96
N ALA A 590 8.59 11.91 -11.00
CA ALA A 590 8.37 11.04 -9.86
C ALA A 590 9.63 10.23 -9.51
N GLU A 591 10.30 9.68 -10.52
CA GLU A 591 11.57 8.95 -10.34
C GLU A 591 12.69 9.89 -9.84
N LEU A 592 12.87 11.05 -10.46
CA LEU A 592 13.87 12.04 -10.04
C LEU A 592 13.60 12.53 -8.60
N GLY A 593 12.36 12.90 -8.32
CA GLY A 593 11.94 13.40 -7.02
C GLY A 593 12.11 12.35 -5.92
N TYR A 594 11.84 11.08 -6.22
CA TYR A 594 12.12 9.97 -5.31
C TYR A 594 13.61 9.85 -4.99
N GLU A 595 14.49 9.88 -6.01
CA GLU A 595 15.94 9.82 -5.82
C GLU A 595 16.46 10.93 -4.91
N VAL A 596 15.94 12.16 -5.07
CA VAL A 596 16.29 13.30 -4.22
C VAL A 596 15.76 13.12 -2.79
N LEU A 597 14.45 12.89 -2.63
CA LEU A 597 13.81 12.87 -1.32
C LEU A 597 14.20 11.67 -0.48
N SER A 598 14.53 10.53 -1.10
CA SER A 598 14.93 9.30 -0.40
C SER A 598 16.12 9.51 0.55
N ARG A 599 17.04 10.43 0.23
CA ARG A 599 18.20 10.76 1.08
C ARG A 599 17.80 11.43 2.39
N PHE A 600 16.67 12.13 2.40
CA PHE A 600 16.20 12.88 3.58
C PHE A 600 15.16 12.11 4.40
N GLN A 601 14.64 10.98 3.87
CA GLN A 601 13.64 10.16 4.56
C GLN A 601 14.09 9.72 5.97
N ASN A 602 15.39 9.48 6.17
CA ASN A 602 15.95 8.96 7.41
C ASN A 602 16.95 9.89 8.12
N LEU A 603 16.83 11.22 7.96
CA LEU A 603 17.72 12.21 8.60
C LEU A 603 17.89 12.01 10.12
N GLN A 604 16.84 11.65 10.83
CA GLN A 604 16.88 11.36 12.26
C GLN A 604 17.85 10.21 12.61
N VAL A 605 17.90 9.18 11.76
CA VAL A 605 18.80 8.04 11.93
C VAL A 605 20.24 8.48 11.67
N LEU A 606 20.47 9.32 10.65
CA LEU A 606 21.79 9.86 10.34
C LEU A 606 22.33 10.71 11.50
N TYR A 607 21.51 11.58 12.08
CA TYR A 607 21.90 12.37 13.24
C TYR A 607 22.15 11.50 14.48
N SER A 608 21.29 10.51 14.74
CA SER A 608 21.50 9.56 15.84
C SER A 608 22.81 8.76 15.68
N ASN A 609 23.11 8.26 14.49
CA ASN A 609 24.36 7.55 14.22
C ASN A 609 25.59 8.44 14.38
N SER A 610 25.48 9.70 13.93
CA SER A 610 26.54 10.70 14.13
C SER A 610 26.78 10.97 15.61
N ALA A 611 25.70 11.04 16.41
CA ALA A 611 25.78 11.21 17.85
C ALA A 611 26.47 10.01 18.53
N GLU A 612 26.14 8.78 18.14
CA GLU A 612 26.81 7.57 18.64
C GLU A 612 28.32 7.57 18.36
N ILE A 613 28.73 8.02 17.17
CA ILE A 613 30.15 8.13 16.81
C ILE A 613 30.85 9.15 17.71
N LEU A 614 30.25 10.33 17.92
CA LEU A 614 30.80 11.38 18.78
C LEU A 614 30.88 10.92 20.25
N LYS A 615 29.84 10.23 20.73
CA LYS A 615 29.80 9.62 22.06
C LYS A 615 30.96 8.63 22.25
N LYS A 616 31.20 7.75 21.28
CA LYS A 616 32.33 6.79 21.31
C LYS A 616 33.70 7.48 21.32
N LYS A 617 33.80 8.69 20.76
CA LYS A 617 35.02 9.53 20.80
C LYS A 617 35.16 10.33 22.11
N GLY A 618 34.19 10.26 23.02
CA GLY A 618 34.17 11.05 24.26
C GLY A 618 33.71 12.50 24.07
N GLU A 619 33.24 12.87 22.87
CA GLU A 619 32.77 14.23 22.55
C GLU A 619 31.31 14.42 22.98
N LEU A 620 31.02 14.27 24.28
CA LEU A 620 29.65 14.19 24.82
C LEU A 620 28.77 15.40 24.45
N LEU A 621 29.30 16.63 24.57
CA LEU A 621 28.55 17.84 24.24
C LEU A 621 28.12 17.89 22.76
N ARG A 622 29.00 17.43 21.86
CA ARG A 622 28.67 17.37 20.42
C ARG A 622 27.73 16.22 20.11
N ALA A 623 27.81 15.11 20.85
CA ALA A 623 26.85 14.03 20.75
C ALA A 623 25.45 14.50 21.16
N ILE A 624 25.32 15.25 22.26
CA ILE A 624 24.05 15.85 22.71
C ILE A 624 23.42 16.71 21.60
N GLU A 625 24.20 17.59 20.94
CA GLU A 625 23.70 18.38 19.81
C GLU A 625 23.05 17.51 18.73
N LYS A 626 23.72 16.40 18.36
CA LYS A 626 23.24 15.52 17.29
C LYS A 626 22.04 14.67 17.70
N TYR A 627 21.95 14.25 18.96
CA TYR A 627 20.72 13.61 19.44
C TYR A 627 19.54 14.59 19.48
N VAL A 628 19.77 15.85 19.87
CA VAL A 628 18.74 16.90 19.84
C VAL A 628 18.29 17.17 18.40
N ASP A 629 19.21 17.20 17.44
CA ASP A 629 18.88 17.31 16.01
C ASP A 629 17.97 16.15 15.56
N ALA A 630 18.32 14.91 15.93
CA ALA A 630 17.52 13.72 15.61
C ALA A 630 16.09 13.82 16.15
N ILE A 631 15.93 14.23 17.41
CA ILE A 631 14.61 14.39 18.05
C ILE A 631 13.75 15.41 17.29
N HIS A 632 14.32 16.56 16.94
CA HIS A 632 13.56 17.63 16.30
C HIS A 632 13.22 17.34 14.83
N VAL A 633 14.03 16.52 14.14
CA VAL A 633 13.65 16.00 12.82
C VAL A 633 12.42 15.12 12.90
N GLU A 634 12.33 14.21 13.87
CA GLU A 634 11.14 13.37 14.04
C GLU A 634 9.90 14.19 14.37
N GLU A 635 10.04 15.19 15.25
CA GLU A 635 8.96 16.12 15.56
C GLU A 635 8.47 16.89 14.32
N LEU A 636 9.37 17.34 13.45
CA LEU A 636 9.03 18.03 12.20
C LEU A 636 8.32 17.12 11.20
N LYS A 637 8.72 15.85 11.14
CA LYS A 637 8.08 14.83 10.31
C LYS A 637 6.74 14.35 10.86
N ASN A 638 6.42 14.68 12.10
CA ASN A 638 5.28 14.14 12.84
C ASN A 638 5.28 12.60 12.86
N ILE A 639 6.46 12.00 13.01
CA ILE A 639 6.64 10.55 13.14
C ILE A 639 7.09 10.20 14.55
N SER A 640 6.76 8.99 15.00
CA SER A 640 7.25 8.43 16.25
C SER A 640 8.06 7.19 15.94
N SER A 641 9.36 7.20 16.24
CA SER A 641 10.21 6.01 16.15
C SER A 641 11.04 5.83 17.43
N PRO A 642 11.70 4.66 17.61
CA PRO A 642 12.61 4.44 18.73
C PRO A 642 13.80 5.42 18.77
N VAL A 643 14.08 6.15 17.69
CA VAL A 643 15.22 7.08 17.60
C VAL A 643 15.11 8.19 18.63
N SER A 644 14.01 8.94 18.70
CA SER A 644 13.85 10.00 19.71
C SER A 644 13.89 9.47 21.14
N GLU A 645 13.30 8.30 21.39
CA GLU A 645 13.28 7.73 22.74
C GLU A 645 14.69 7.33 23.17
N ASN A 646 15.45 6.67 22.31
CA ASN A 646 16.84 6.31 22.56
C ASN A 646 17.71 7.57 22.70
N ALA A 647 17.56 8.55 21.80
CA ALA A 647 18.27 9.82 21.86
C ALA A 647 18.05 10.54 23.20
N ARG A 648 16.80 10.58 23.70
CA ARG A 648 16.50 11.15 25.03
C ARG A 648 17.22 10.37 26.13
N LYS A 649 17.15 9.04 26.15
CA LYS A 649 17.85 8.19 27.14
C LYS A 649 19.36 8.45 27.14
N GLU A 650 19.96 8.53 25.95
CA GLU A 650 21.39 8.76 25.77
C GLU A 650 21.82 10.16 26.24
N ILE A 651 21.02 11.20 25.93
CA ILE A 651 21.24 12.55 26.47
C ILE A 651 21.25 12.50 28.01
N GLU A 652 20.28 11.83 28.62
CA GLU A 652 20.22 11.74 30.09
C GLU A 652 21.43 11.02 30.69
N GLN A 653 21.91 9.94 30.08
CA GLN A 653 23.15 9.27 30.52
C GLN A 653 24.37 10.19 30.41
N MET A 654 24.47 10.96 29.34
CA MET A 654 25.58 11.92 29.16
C MET A 654 25.51 13.06 30.17
N LEU A 655 24.33 13.57 30.50
CA LEU A 655 24.15 14.58 31.54
C LEU A 655 24.53 14.05 32.94
N ILE A 656 24.32 12.76 33.22
CA ILE A 656 24.79 12.12 34.47
C ILE A 656 26.33 12.10 34.51
N ALA A 657 26.98 11.81 33.38
CA ALA A 657 28.44 11.77 33.30
C ALA A 657 29.11 13.15 33.38
N LEU A 658 28.39 14.20 32.97
CA LEU A 658 28.85 15.58 33.08
C LEU A 658 28.77 16.06 34.53
N SER A 659 29.91 16.15 35.21
CA SER A 659 30.01 16.78 36.53
C SER A 659 29.98 18.31 36.37
N ILE A 660 28.78 18.87 36.30
CA ILE A 660 28.53 20.31 36.18
C ILE A 660 27.90 20.83 37.47
#